data_AF-A0A7Y7PCY2-F1
#
_entry.id   AF-A0A7Y7PCY2-F1
#
_cell.length_a   1.000
_cell.length_b   1.000
_cell.length_c   1.000
_cell.angle_alpha   90.00
_cell.angle_beta   90.00
_cell.angle_gamma   90.00
#
_symmetry.space_group_name_H-M   'P 1'
#
loop_
_entity.id
_entity.type
_entity.pdbx_description
1 polymer ?
#
loop_
_entity_poly.entity_id
_entity_poly.type
_entity_poly.pdbx_seq_one_letter_code
_entity_poly.pdbx_strand_id
1 'polypeptide(L)'
;MEILSSLSNVLIIILAVFAIFTLSRSIIIVGGREIAVLERRWFGKNMLPGRVIAMPGEIGVQARTKGPGMHFVFPFIYKARKINFIVIGENEVGLIESIDGNSIPAGKIFAHVVASHDSFQNGESFLMNGGEKGPQIEMLAPGYYRINSALFNVRNVPSVMIDKGQIGLVTAMDGEPINTGRLLAKKVDGHSNFESGELFLKNKGQKGPQSEMLLPGTYRINRDLFHVDIYDATVIPSGKVGLVTALDGKPLPESEYVAKSVEGHDNYQNVSMFLEAGGQRGPQFDVLKPGTYYINPLMFKVELDAVAVVERGQVAVVVSNVGDEPKLIKTMVEETAKRENEKPSTDEVIAVDRRHDVGIERYVVPKGFRGIQQEVAGPGIYYLNRRAFMAYIIDTTNITIDWDETGDTKFDPLKVISRDGFEISVAVKVIIRVRPDQAPYMVAKIGSIDNLIQHVIHPMIDSSFRNQASSTSAMNFLQDRQDEQKKAEERARLELEKYHVECVSVLICQIRLPQELMDTQTLKIIAQQQQAMYQDQQKAEQSRIATEKTRSEAELQKSLVEAEIGVKIAEQNKSKAIRFAEGEAEGIRIRAEGEAKGIKAKGEAEGTRILAIGEATAKAYELQNKAIGQQGVTAIEIAKQIATGNIKVTPDFLIQGENNVGGLLSGFLTKLIADKVNLPDTPKEVEGKG
;
A
#
# COMPACT_ATOMS: atom_id res chain seq x y z
N MET A 1 -90.39 -108.41 25.71
CA MET A 1 -88.98 -107.96 25.83
C MET A 1 -88.56 -107.04 24.68
N GLU A 2 -89.08 -107.20 23.46
CA GLU A 2 -88.60 -106.52 22.24
C GLU A 2 -88.51 -104.97 22.32
N ILE A 3 -89.41 -104.31 23.06
CA ILE A 3 -89.40 -102.84 23.25
C ILE A 3 -88.10 -102.38 23.94
N LEU A 4 -87.58 -103.16 24.90
CA LEU A 4 -86.31 -102.85 25.59
C LEU A 4 -85.11 -103.03 24.65
N SER A 5 -85.09 -104.05 23.79
CA SER A 5 -84.04 -104.23 22.77
C SER A 5 -84.13 -103.17 21.66
N SER A 6 -85.33 -102.70 21.32
CA SER A 6 -85.52 -101.57 20.41
C SER A 6 -84.90 -100.29 21.00
N LEU A 7 -85.22 -99.98 22.26
CA LEU A 7 -84.66 -98.84 22.99
C LEU A 7 -83.13 -98.93 23.13
N SER A 8 -82.56 -100.10 23.43
CA SER A 8 -81.09 -100.26 23.49
C SER A 8 -80.45 -100.06 22.12
N ASN A 9 -81.05 -100.57 21.04
CA ASN A 9 -80.50 -100.42 19.69
C ASN A 9 -80.59 -98.97 19.20
N VAL A 10 -81.68 -98.25 19.49
CA VAL A 10 -81.81 -96.81 19.23
C VAL A 10 -80.78 -96.02 20.06
N LEU A 11 -80.56 -96.36 21.33
CA LEU A 11 -79.53 -95.73 22.17
C LEU A 11 -78.12 -95.98 21.61
N ILE A 12 -77.81 -97.20 21.16
CA ILE A 12 -76.53 -97.55 20.51
C ILE A 12 -76.34 -96.76 19.20
N ILE A 13 -77.39 -96.62 18.38
CA ILE A 13 -77.33 -95.82 17.15
C ILE A 13 -77.13 -94.34 17.45
N ILE A 14 -77.81 -93.79 18.45
CA ILE A 14 -77.62 -92.39 18.90
C ILE A 14 -76.20 -92.19 19.43
N LEU A 15 -75.68 -93.12 20.24
CA LEU A 15 -74.30 -93.09 20.73
C LEU A 15 -73.28 -93.23 19.59
N ALA A 16 -73.54 -94.05 18.58
CA ALA A 16 -72.68 -94.20 17.41
C ALA A 16 -72.69 -92.94 16.52
N VAL A 17 -73.85 -92.35 16.27
CA VAL A 17 -73.98 -91.08 15.52
C VAL A 17 -73.31 -89.94 16.31
N PHE A 18 -73.48 -89.88 17.63
CA PHE A 18 -72.79 -88.92 18.50
C PHE A 18 -71.27 -89.17 18.54
N ALA A 19 -70.81 -90.42 18.55
CA ALA A 19 -69.39 -90.77 18.47
C ALA A 19 -68.78 -90.36 17.11
N ILE A 20 -69.48 -90.60 16.00
CA ILE A 20 -69.03 -90.20 14.65
C ILE A 20 -69.05 -88.66 14.52
N PHE A 21 -70.08 -87.99 15.05
CA PHE A 21 -70.17 -86.52 15.07
C PHE A 21 -69.07 -85.89 15.94
N THR A 22 -68.79 -86.45 17.11
CA THR A 22 -67.70 -86.00 17.98
C THR A 22 -66.33 -86.25 17.33
N LEU A 23 -66.05 -87.44 16.75
CA LEU A 23 -64.79 -87.72 16.05
C LEU A 23 -64.55 -86.78 14.87
N SER A 24 -65.53 -86.66 13.97
CA SER A 24 -65.43 -85.81 12.78
C SER A 24 -65.27 -84.32 13.11
N ARG A 25 -65.79 -83.87 14.26
CA ARG A 25 -65.57 -82.52 14.80
C ARG A 25 -64.34 -82.40 15.74
N SER A 26 -63.66 -83.50 16.07
CA SER A 26 -62.46 -83.50 16.93
C SER A 26 -61.15 -83.35 16.16
N ILE A 27 -61.15 -83.53 14.83
CA ILE A 27 -59.95 -83.34 14.02
C ILE A 27 -59.88 -81.89 13.57
N ILE A 28 -58.84 -81.16 14.02
CA ILE A 28 -58.49 -79.84 13.47
C ILE A 28 -57.24 -79.96 12.61
N ILE A 29 -57.31 -79.43 11.38
CA ILE A 29 -56.17 -79.33 10.47
C ILE A 29 -55.72 -77.87 10.47
N VAL A 30 -54.52 -77.63 10.99
CA VAL A 30 -53.88 -76.32 11.07
C VAL A 30 -52.95 -76.16 9.86
N GLY A 31 -53.15 -75.12 9.06
CA GLY A 31 -52.42 -74.87 7.82
C GLY A 31 -50.95 -74.50 8.06
N GLY A 32 -50.11 -74.61 7.03
CA GLY A 32 -48.65 -74.42 7.13
C GLY A 32 -48.19 -73.02 7.57
N ARG A 33 -49.08 -72.02 7.57
CA ARG A 33 -48.84 -70.65 8.07
C ARG A 33 -49.86 -70.24 9.15
N GLU A 34 -50.53 -71.20 9.76
CA GLU A 34 -51.50 -70.99 10.85
C GLU A 34 -50.99 -71.59 12.17
N ILE A 35 -51.41 -70.99 13.28
CA ILE A 35 -51.49 -71.63 14.60
C ILE A 35 -52.95 -71.82 14.99
N ALA A 36 -53.24 -72.82 15.83
CA ALA A 36 -54.50 -72.90 16.56
C ALA A 36 -54.31 -72.49 18.02
N VAL A 37 -54.99 -71.43 18.42
CA VAL A 37 -55.19 -71.04 19.83
C VAL A 37 -56.43 -71.77 20.35
N LEU A 38 -56.36 -72.35 21.55
CA LEU A 38 -57.45 -73.16 22.12
C LEU A 38 -58.19 -72.38 23.22
N GLU A 39 -59.52 -72.45 23.22
CA GLU A 39 -60.42 -71.82 24.19
C GLU A 39 -61.15 -72.95 24.95
N ARG A 40 -60.79 -73.20 26.21
CA ARG A 40 -61.35 -74.27 27.05
C ARG A 40 -62.60 -73.78 27.78
N ARG A 41 -63.74 -74.47 27.63
CA ARG A 41 -65.07 -73.87 27.90
C ARG A 41 -65.80 -74.28 29.18
N TRP A 42 -65.86 -75.56 29.53
CA TRP A 42 -66.81 -76.05 30.55
C TRP A 42 -66.23 -76.88 31.69
N PHE A 43 -65.07 -77.51 31.51
CA PHE A 43 -64.46 -78.40 32.49
C PHE A 43 -63.06 -77.93 32.82
N GLY A 44 -62.72 -77.65 34.08
CA GLY A 44 -61.36 -77.25 34.48
C GLY A 44 -61.33 -76.54 35.82
N LYS A 45 -60.16 -76.00 36.18
CA LYS A 45 -60.03 -75.01 37.26
C LYS A 45 -60.47 -73.63 36.75
N ASN A 46 -60.95 -72.77 37.64
CA ASN A 46 -61.10 -71.35 37.34
C ASN A 46 -59.72 -70.68 37.31
N MET A 47 -59.52 -69.69 36.45
CA MET A 47 -58.30 -68.87 36.43
C MET A 47 -58.18 -68.06 37.72
N LEU A 48 -56.94 -67.68 38.08
CA LEU A 48 -56.68 -66.74 39.17
C LEU A 48 -57.27 -65.35 38.87
N PRO A 49 -57.80 -64.62 39.87
CA PRO A 49 -58.34 -63.28 39.68
C PRO A 49 -57.32 -62.32 39.03
N GLY A 50 -57.77 -61.53 38.07
CA GLY A 50 -56.95 -60.56 37.34
C GLY A 50 -56.28 -61.09 36.05
N ARG A 51 -56.18 -62.42 35.88
CA ARG A 51 -55.64 -63.04 34.66
C ARG A 51 -56.68 -63.16 33.54
N VAL A 52 -56.19 -63.21 32.30
CA VAL A 52 -56.98 -63.26 31.06
C VAL A 52 -56.70 -64.54 30.26
N ILE A 53 -55.50 -65.11 30.42
CA ILE A 53 -54.99 -66.27 29.71
C ILE A 53 -54.79 -67.45 30.67
N ALA A 54 -55.32 -68.60 30.29
CA ALA A 54 -55.42 -69.82 31.09
C ALA A 54 -54.16 -70.71 30.98
N MET A 55 -53.75 -71.27 32.12
CA MET A 55 -52.76 -72.36 32.19
C MET A 55 -53.37 -73.72 31.80
N PRO A 56 -52.55 -74.76 31.55
CA PRO A 56 -53.07 -76.10 31.24
C PRO A 56 -54.03 -76.62 32.32
N GLY A 57 -55.28 -76.85 31.93
CA GLY A 57 -56.35 -77.35 32.82
C GLY A 57 -57.29 -76.26 33.37
N GLU A 58 -56.99 -74.98 33.14
CA GLU A 58 -57.88 -73.86 33.48
C GLU A 58 -58.89 -73.57 32.36
N ILE A 59 -60.06 -73.05 32.73
CA ILE A 59 -61.13 -72.61 31.81
C ILE A 59 -60.76 -71.21 31.28
N GLY A 60 -60.70 -71.06 29.96
CA GLY A 60 -60.28 -69.82 29.30
C GLY A 60 -59.45 -70.05 28.02
N VAL A 61 -58.98 -68.97 27.41
CA VAL A 61 -58.06 -69.01 26.27
C VAL A 61 -56.69 -69.48 26.75
N GLN A 62 -56.21 -70.62 26.26
CA GLN A 62 -54.98 -71.25 26.74
C GLN A 62 -53.75 -70.48 26.28
N ALA A 63 -52.71 -70.38 27.13
CA ALA A 63 -51.44 -69.75 26.80
C ALA A 63 -50.70 -70.47 25.64
N ARG A 64 -50.77 -71.81 25.61
CA ARG A 64 -50.09 -72.65 24.62
C ARG A 64 -50.88 -72.82 23.34
N THR A 65 -50.19 -72.63 22.22
CA THR A 65 -50.72 -72.80 20.86
C THR A 65 -50.47 -74.21 20.35
N LYS A 66 -51.17 -74.59 19.27
CA LYS A 66 -50.84 -75.75 18.43
C LYS A 66 -50.32 -75.24 17.08
N GLY A 67 -49.12 -75.66 16.69
CA GLY A 67 -48.56 -75.34 15.37
C GLY A 67 -49.26 -76.10 14.22
N PRO A 68 -48.77 -75.96 12.98
CA PRO A 68 -49.31 -76.64 11.81
C PRO A 68 -49.44 -78.16 11.97
N GLY A 69 -50.33 -78.76 11.17
CA GLY A 69 -50.59 -80.20 11.13
C GLY A 69 -51.97 -80.60 11.66
N MET A 70 -52.17 -81.92 11.78
CA MET A 70 -53.41 -82.50 12.29
C MET A 70 -53.34 -82.65 13.82
N HIS A 71 -54.30 -82.06 14.54
CA HIS A 71 -54.41 -82.19 15.99
C HIS A 71 -55.80 -82.74 16.37
N PHE A 72 -55.84 -83.62 17.36
CA PHE A 72 -57.09 -84.12 17.94
C PHE A 72 -57.48 -83.26 19.15
N VAL A 73 -58.64 -82.62 19.10
CA VAL A 73 -59.13 -81.62 20.06
C VAL A 73 -60.63 -81.79 20.24
N PHE A 74 -61.07 -82.30 21.40
CA PHE A 74 -62.49 -82.55 21.69
C PHE A 74 -63.33 -81.25 21.61
N PRO A 75 -64.30 -81.13 20.68
CA PRO A 75 -64.96 -79.86 20.33
C PRO A 75 -65.92 -79.34 21.41
N PHE A 76 -66.35 -80.21 22.33
CA PHE A 76 -67.17 -79.86 23.49
C PHE A 76 -66.33 -79.33 24.66
N ILE A 77 -65.04 -79.64 24.73
CA ILE A 77 -64.15 -79.17 25.80
C ILE A 77 -63.39 -77.92 25.35
N TYR A 78 -62.95 -77.92 24.09
CA TYR A 78 -62.08 -76.91 23.49
C TYR A 78 -62.65 -76.40 22.16
N LYS A 79 -62.70 -75.08 22.01
CA LYS A 79 -62.93 -74.40 20.73
C LYS A 79 -61.58 -73.92 20.18
N ALA A 80 -61.22 -74.36 18.99
CA ALA A 80 -60.01 -73.91 18.30
C ALA A 80 -60.27 -72.64 17.49
N ARG A 81 -59.38 -71.64 17.60
CA ARG A 81 -59.32 -70.46 16.74
C ARG A 81 -58.03 -70.52 15.93
N LYS A 82 -58.14 -70.56 14.61
CA LYS A 82 -57.01 -70.43 13.68
C LYS A 82 -56.57 -68.97 13.62
N ILE A 83 -55.27 -68.72 13.62
CA ILE A 83 -54.65 -67.39 13.49
C ILE A 83 -53.42 -67.55 12.60
N ASN A 84 -53.16 -66.61 11.69
CA ASN A 84 -51.98 -66.63 10.84
C ASN A 84 -50.70 -66.38 11.65
N PHE A 85 -49.55 -66.84 11.16
CA PHE A 85 -48.25 -66.44 11.69
C PHE A 85 -48.04 -64.93 11.56
N ILE A 86 -47.36 -64.35 12.54
CA ILE A 86 -46.92 -62.95 12.48
C ILE A 86 -45.65 -62.92 11.62
N VAL A 87 -45.60 -61.99 10.67
CA VAL A 87 -44.48 -61.84 9.73
C VAL A 87 -43.82 -60.49 10.00
N ILE A 88 -42.52 -60.49 10.28
CA ILE A 88 -41.70 -59.29 10.43
C ILE A 88 -40.82 -59.16 9.18
N GLY A 89 -40.92 -58.04 8.45
CA GLY A 89 -40.12 -57.77 7.26
C GLY A 89 -38.64 -57.52 7.56
N GLU A 90 -37.77 -57.64 6.56
CA GLU A 90 -36.29 -57.52 6.71
C GLU A 90 -35.84 -56.16 7.25
N ASN A 91 -36.59 -55.11 6.91
CA ASN A 91 -36.41 -53.72 7.36
C ASN A 91 -37.38 -53.32 8.48
N GLU A 92 -37.98 -54.30 9.17
CA GLU A 92 -38.88 -54.08 10.30
C GLU A 92 -38.35 -54.73 11.58
N VAL A 93 -38.91 -54.29 12.69
CA VAL A 93 -38.74 -54.83 14.04
C VAL A 93 -40.14 -55.11 14.61
N GLY A 94 -40.35 -56.29 15.18
CA GLY A 94 -41.60 -56.58 15.89
C GLY A 94 -41.51 -56.15 17.35
N LEU A 95 -42.19 -55.07 17.72
CA LEU A 95 -42.34 -54.66 19.12
C LEU A 95 -43.49 -55.45 19.76
N ILE A 96 -43.33 -55.85 21.03
CA ILE A 96 -44.28 -56.75 21.71
C ILE A 96 -44.82 -56.09 22.98
N GLU A 97 -46.11 -56.31 23.23
CA GLU A 97 -46.81 -55.95 24.45
C GLU A 97 -47.58 -57.17 24.97
N SER A 98 -47.32 -57.60 26.22
CA SER A 98 -48.04 -58.71 26.84
C SER A 98 -49.33 -58.23 27.50
N ILE A 99 -50.44 -58.91 27.21
CA ILE A 99 -51.80 -58.59 27.68
C ILE A 99 -52.05 -59.16 29.09
N ASP A 100 -51.34 -60.23 29.45
CA ASP A 100 -51.42 -60.93 30.73
C ASP A 100 -50.02 -61.25 31.28
N GLY A 101 -49.91 -61.49 32.59
CA GLY A 101 -48.65 -61.65 33.30
C GLY A 101 -48.61 -60.92 34.65
N ASN A 102 -47.44 -60.91 35.28
CA ASN A 102 -47.19 -60.15 36.52
C ASN A 102 -47.24 -58.63 36.27
N SER A 103 -47.56 -57.83 37.27
CA SER A 103 -47.47 -56.36 37.15
C SER A 103 -46.02 -55.90 37.13
N ILE A 104 -45.66 -55.02 36.17
CA ILE A 104 -44.34 -54.37 36.13
C ILE A 104 -44.07 -53.62 37.45
N PRO A 105 -42.88 -53.77 38.06
CA PRO A 105 -42.50 -53.09 39.30
C PRO A 105 -42.60 -51.56 39.20
N ALA A 106 -43.13 -50.93 40.25
CA ALA A 106 -43.29 -49.49 40.32
C ALA A 106 -41.96 -48.75 40.11
N GLY A 107 -41.92 -47.86 39.11
CA GLY A 107 -40.73 -47.11 38.71
C GLY A 107 -40.09 -47.56 37.40
N LYS A 108 -40.46 -48.73 36.87
CA LYS A 108 -40.15 -49.17 35.49
C LYS A 108 -41.34 -48.94 34.55
N ILE A 109 -41.06 -48.95 33.25
CA ILE A 109 -42.03 -48.85 32.16
C ILE A 109 -42.07 -50.15 31.34
N PHE A 110 -40.93 -50.83 31.19
CA PHE A 110 -40.81 -52.06 30.39
C PHE A 110 -40.68 -53.33 31.25
N ALA A 111 -41.29 -54.40 30.74
CA ALA A 111 -41.26 -55.75 31.30
C ALA A 111 -39.87 -56.41 31.13
N HIS A 112 -39.41 -57.13 32.16
CA HIS A 112 -38.13 -57.83 32.14
C HIS A 112 -38.11 -58.99 31.11
N VAL A 113 -36.96 -59.20 30.47
CA VAL A 113 -36.77 -60.36 29.57
C VAL A 113 -36.79 -61.67 30.38
N VAL A 114 -37.46 -62.69 29.84
CA VAL A 114 -37.68 -63.98 30.49
C VAL A 114 -37.00 -65.11 29.70
N ALA A 115 -36.37 -66.06 30.39
CA ALA A 115 -35.73 -67.19 29.74
C ALA A 115 -36.73 -68.23 29.18
N SER A 116 -36.32 -68.96 28.15
CA SER A 116 -36.94 -70.22 27.69
C SER A 116 -38.38 -70.14 27.12
N HIS A 117 -38.71 -69.02 26.46
CA HIS A 117 -40.05 -68.77 25.88
C HIS A 117 -40.10 -68.77 24.33
N ASP A 118 -38.99 -69.12 23.66
CA ASP A 118 -38.87 -69.26 22.19
C ASP A 118 -39.30 -67.98 21.43
N SER A 119 -38.77 -66.82 21.83
CA SER A 119 -39.20 -65.47 21.38
C SER A 119 -40.72 -65.36 21.28
N PHE A 120 -41.36 -65.47 22.44
CA PHE A 120 -42.81 -65.34 22.68
C PHE A 120 -43.71 -66.37 21.96
N GLN A 121 -43.15 -67.35 21.26
CA GLN A 121 -43.92 -68.45 20.66
C GLN A 121 -44.48 -69.40 21.71
N ASN A 122 -43.81 -69.56 22.86
CA ASN A 122 -44.25 -70.39 23.97
C ASN A 122 -44.74 -69.56 25.17
N GLY A 123 -45.97 -69.04 25.04
CA GLY A 123 -46.65 -68.26 26.07
C GLY A 123 -46.90 -69.00 27.40
N GLU A 124 -46.89 -70.34 27.41
CA GLU A 124 -47.00 -71.12 28.65
C GLU A 124 -45.73 -70.96 29.49
N SER A 125 -44.55 -71.12 28.88
CA SER A 125 -43.27 -70.94 29.57
C SER A 125 -42.98 -69.48 29.94
N PHE A 126 -43.42 -68.50 29.13
CA PHE A 126 -43.37 -67.08 29.50
C PHE A 126 -44.10 -66.81 30.83
N LEU A 127 -45.35 -67.26 30.95
CA LEU A 127 -46.15 -67.06 32.17
C LEU A 127 -45.65 -67.89 33.36
N MET A 128 -45.14 -69.12 33.14
CA MET A 128 -44.53 -69.92 34.22
C MET A 128 -43.25 -69.30 34.77
N ASN A 129 -42.42 -68.71 33.90
CA ASN A 129 -41.14 -68.11 34.27
C ASN A 129 -41.28 -66.64 34.73
N GLY A 130 -42.49 -66.20 35.08
CA GLY A 130 -42.74 -64.92 35.73
C GLY A 130 -42.95 -63.71 34.82
N GLY A 131 -43.23 -63.91 33.52
CA GLY A 131 -43.42 -62.83 32.54
C GLY A 131 -44.38 -61.72 32.96
N GLU A 132 -43.96 -60.48 32.72
CA GLU A 132 -44.65 -59.26 33.14
C GLU A 132 -45.55 -58.70 32.02
N LYS A 133 -46.69 -58.13 32.41
CA LYS A 133 -47.71 -57.53 31.56
C LYS A 133 -47.31 -56.10 31.15
N GLY A 134 -47.43 -55.78 29.86
CA GLY A 134 -47.10 -54.47 29.29
C GLY A 134 -46.04 -54.56 28.18
N PRO A 135 -45.45 -53.42 27.77
CA PRO A 135 -44.40 -53.35 26.75
C PRO A 135 -43.18 -54.19 27.14
N GLN A 136 -42.69 -55.01 26.21
CA GLN A 136 -41.51 -55.88 26.42
C GLN A 136 -40.23 -55.21 25.92
N ILE A 137 -39.09 -55.53 26.56
CA ILE A 137 -37.77 -55.06 26.11
C ILE A 137 -37.32 -55.81 24.85
N GLU A 138 -37.47 -57.15 24.83
CA GLU A 138 -37.10 -58.02 23.71
C GLU A 138 -37.95 -57.72 22.48
N MET A 139 -37.29 -57.70 21.32
CA MET A 139 -37.89 -57.44 20.02
C MET A 139 -37.81 -58.67 19.12
N LEU A 140 -38.73 -58.78 18.16
CA LEU A 140 -38.62 -59.77 17.09
C LEU A 140 -37.73 -59.26 15.97
N ALA A 141 -36.76 -60.09 15.58
CA ALA A 141 -36.03 -59.97 14.33
C ALA A 141 -36.95 -60.26 13.11
N PRO A 142 -36.50 -60.01 11.87
CA PRO A 142 -37.22 -60.43 10.67
C PRO A 142 -37.47 -61.95 10.64
N GLY A 143 -38.69 -62.38 10.33
CA GLY A 143 -39.04 -63.80 10.34
C GLY A 143 -40.54 -64.12 10.45
N TYR A 144 -40.83 -65.41 10.65
CA TYR A 144 -42.18 -65.97 10.78
C TYR A 144 -42.43 -66.51 12.19
N TYR A 145 -43.29 -65.86 12.96
CA TYR A 145 -43.47 -66.14 14.39
C TYR A 145 -44.84 -66.75 14.72
N ARG A 146 -44.82 -67.81 15.52
CA ARG A 146 -45.99 -68.62 15.95
C ARG A 146 -46.63 -68.09 17.24
N ILE A 147 -46.70 -66.76 17.36
CA ILE A 147 -47.06 -66.03 18.59
C ILE A 147 -48.58 -66.07 18.86
N ASN A 148 -48.95 -66.28 20.13
CA ASN A 148 -50.34 -66.30 20.56
C ASN A 148 -50.92 -64.87 20.64
N SER A 149 -51.62 -64.44 19.59
CA SER A 149 -52.19 -63.08 19.50
C SER A 149 -53.34 -62.77 20.50
N ALA A 150 -53.66 -63.70 21.41
CA ALA A 150 -54.53 -63.44 22.55
C ALA A 150 -53.76 -63.09 23.84
N LEU A 151 -52.48 -63.49 23.92
CA LEU A 151 -51.57 -63.18 25.03
C LEU A 151 -50.63 -62.01 24.68
N PHE A 152 -50.17 -61.93 23.43
CA PHE A 152 -49.22 -60.92 22.98
C PHE A 152 -49.80 -60.09 21.84
N ASN A 153 -49.76 -58.77 21.99
CA ASN A 153 -49.93 -57.81 20.91
C ASN A 153 -48.57 -57.58 20.25
N VAL A 154 -48.48 -57.60 18.92
CA VAL A 154 -47.23 -57.38 18.17
C VAL A 154 -47.43 -56.30 17.13
N ARG A 155 -46.51 -55.32 17.12
CA ARG A 155 -46.53 -54.14 16.26
C ARG A 155 -45.29 -54.14 15.39
N ASN A 156 -45.44 -54.33 14.08
CA ASN A 156 -44.36 -54.11 13.13
C ASN A 156 -44.04 -52.61 13.09
N VAL A 157 -42.77 -52.26 13.25
CA VAL A 157 -42.25 -50.89 13.20
C VAL A 157 -41.02 -50.88 12.30
N PRO A 158 -40.84 -49.90 11.39
CA PRO A 158 -39.66 -49.85 10.54
C PRO A 158 -38.38 -49.65 11.37
N SER A 159 -37.32 -50.36 10.98
CA SER A 159 -35.96 -50.20 11.51
C SER A 159 -35.47 -48.77 11.34
N VAL A 160 -34.59 -48.33 12.24
CA VAL A 160 -34.01 -46.98 12.19
C VAL A 160 -32.91 -46.95 11.12
N MET A 161 -33.18 -46.24 10.02
CA MET A 161 -32.20 -45.98 8.96
C MET A 161 -31.63 -44.58 9.13
N ILE A 162 -30.31 -44.46 9.10
CA ILE A 162 -29.57 -43.19 9.22
C ILE A 162 -28.69 -43.07 7.98
N ASP A 163 -28.95 -42.07 7.15
CA ASP A 163 -28.26 -41.92 5.87
C ASP A 163 -26.83 -41.39 6.02
N LYS A 164 -26.04 -41.53 4.94
CA LYS A 164 -24.66 -41.03 4.92
C LYS A 164 -24.63 -39.51 5.07
N GLY A 165 -23.94 -39.03 6.10
CA GLY A 165 -23.94 -37.62 6.48
C GLY A 165 -24.98 -37.24 7.52
N GLN A 166 -25.61 -38.22 8.19
CA GLN A 166 -26.50 -38.01 9.33
C GLN A 166 -26.02 -38.76 10.59
N ILE A 167 -26.62 -38.43 11.73
CA ILE A 167 -26.48 -39.11 13.02
C ILE A 167 -27.86 -39.39 13.62
N GLY A 168 -27.99 -40.46 14.41
CA GLY A 168 -29.15 -40.71 15.26
C GLY A 168 -28.83 -40.40 16.72
N LEU A 169 -29.51 -39.43 17.33
CA LEU A 169 -29.43 -39.19 18.76
C LEU A 169 -30.47 -40.04 19.47
N VAL A 170 -30.06 -40.73 20.54
CA VAL A 170 -30.92 -41.67 21.26
C VAL A 170 -31.41 -41.05 22.57
N THR A 171 -32.70 -41.19 22.86
CA THR A 171 -33.31 -40.84 24.15
C THR A 171 -33.99 -42.07 24.73
N ALA A 172 -33.49 -42.58 25.85
CA ALA A 172 -34.03 -43.76 26.52
C ALA A 172 -35.23 -43.39 27.41
N MET A 173 -36.34 -44.12 27.33
CA MET A 173 -37.54 -43.87 28.12
C MET A 173 -37.48 -44.48 29.54
N ASP A 174 -36.73 -45.59 29.69
CA ASP A 174 -36.58 -46.35 30.94
C ASP A 174 -35.10 -46.53 31.31
N GLY A 175 -34.81 -46.81 32.58
CA GLY A 175 -33.44 -46.89 33.13
C GLY A 175 -33.24 -46.11 34.44
N GLU A 176 -32.01 -46.13 34.96
CA GLU A 176 -31.62 -45.34 36.14
C GLU A 176 -31.77 -43.82 35.85
N PRO A 177 -32.04 -42.96 36.84
CA PRO A 177 -32.10 -41.51 36.60
C PRO A 177 -30.74 -40.95 36.18
N ILE A 178 -30.73 -39.89 35.34
CA ILE A 178 -29.52 -39.12 35.05
C ILE A 178 -28.94 -38.55 36.35
N ASN A 179 -27.62 -38.52 36.44
CA ASN A 179 -26.90 -37.91 37.56
C ASN A 179 -27.22 -36.41 37.66
N THR A 180 -27.66 -35.94 38.83
CA THR A 180 -28.04 -34.55 39.08
C THR A 180 -26.97 -33.56 38.61
N GLY A 181 -27.35 -32.61 37.74
CA GLY A 181 -26.44 -31.61 37.18
C GLY A 181 -25.80 -31.97 35.84
N ARG A 182 -26.11 -33.15 35.26
CA ARG A 182 -25.80 -33.49 33.86
C ARG A 182 -27.03 -33.32 32.96
N LEU A 183 -26.77 -33.03 31.69
CA LEU A 183 -27.77 -32.96 30.62
C LEU A 183 -27.92 -34.31 29.90
N LEU A 184 -26.81 -35.06 29.79
CA LEU A 184 -26.76 -36.33 29.05
C LEU A 184 -26.52 -37.52 29.99
N ALA A 185 -27.17 -38.64 29.68
CA ALA A 185 -26.91 -39.95 30.25
C ALA A 185 -25.51 -40.45 29.87
N LYS A 186 -24.84 -41.14 30.80
CA LYS A 186 -23.56 -41.81 30.52
C LYS A 186 -23.74 -42.92 29.48
N LYS A 187 -22.74 -43.07 28.59
CA LYS A 187 -22.59 -44.28 27.77
C LYS A 187 -22.47 -45.52 28.68
N VAL A 188 -22.99 -46.64 28.17
CA VAL A 188 -22.94 -47.96 28.81
C VAL A 188 -22.46 -48.98 27.79
N ASP A 189 -21.41 -49.75 28.10
CA ASP A 189 -20.86 -50.69 27.13
C ASP A 189 -21.67 -52.00 27.01
N GLY A 190 -21.48 -52.68 25.88
CA GLY A 190 -21.99 -54.04 25.64
C GLY A 190 -23.41 -54.16 25.07
N HIS A 191 -24.14 -53.06 24.88
CA HIS A 191 -25.53 -53.10 24.38
C HIS A 191 -25.70 -53.04 22.85
N SER A 192 -24.61 -53.13 22.08
CA SER A 192 -24.61 -53.13 20.61
C SER A 192 -25.49 -52.03 19.98
N ASN A 193 -25.10 -50.76 20.13
CA ASN A 193 -25.77 -49.62 19.47
C ASN A 193 -27.29 -49.55 19.73
N PHE A 194 -27.70 -49.74 21.00
CA PHE A 194 -29.09 -49.74 21.48
C PHE A 194 -30.02 -50.82 20.88
N GLU A 195 -29.53 -51.77 20.10
CA GLU A 195 -30.32 -52.93 19.67
C GLU A 195 -30.64 -53.86 20.86
N SER A 196 -29.68 -54.08 21.76
CA SER A 196 -29.85 -54.96 22.92
C SER A 196 -30.33 -54.21 24.16
N GLY A 197 -31.63 -53.84 24.18
CA GLY A 197 -32.26 -53.13 25.29
C GLY A 197 -32.14 -53.84 26.66
N GLU A 198 -32.08 -55.18 26.71
CA GLU A 198 -31.84 -55.91 27.96
C GLU A 198 -30.47 -55.56 28.53
N LEU A 199 -29.43 -55.59 27.69
CA LEU A 199 -28.05 -55.32 28.10
C LEU A 199 -27.87 -53.87 28.52
N PHE A 200 -28.53 -52.91 27.84
CA PHE A 200 -28.56 -51.50 28.29
C PHE A 200 -29.10 -51.38 29.72
N LEU A 201 -30.31 -51.89 30.00
CA LEU A 201 -30.92 -51.77 31.33
C LEU A 201 -30.19 -52.58 32.41
N LYS A 202 -29.67 -53.76 32.06
CA LYS A 202 -28.88 -54.64 32.94
C LYS A 202 -27.52 -54.04 33.33
N ASN A 203 -26.89 -53.31 32.41
CA ASN A 203 -25.63 -52.61 32.63
C ASN A 203 -25.84 -51.18 33.18
N LYS A 204 -27.02 -50.87 33.74
CA LYS A 204 -27.38 -49.59 34.37
C LYS A 204 -27.45 -48.39 33.41
N GLY A 205 -27.97 -48.62 32.20
CA GLY A 205 -28.40 -47.56 31.29
C GLY A 205 -29.29 -46.53 31.97
N GLN A 206 -29.01 -45.26 31.73
CA GLN A 206 -29.75 -44.15 32.34
C GLN A 206 -30.81 -43.63 31.36
N LYS A 207 -32.02 -43.33 31.86
CA LYS A 207 -33.10 -42.75 31.05
C LYS A 207 -32.81 -41.30 30.66
N GLY A 208 -33.38 -40.84 29.56
CA GLY A 208 -33.17 -39.52 28.96
C GLY A 208 -32.18 -39.53 27.79
N PRO A 209 -31.75 -38.34 27.30
CA PRO A 209 -30.88 -38.23 26.14
C PRO A 209 -29.49 -38.82 26.39
N GLN A 210 -29.00 -39.64 25.47
CA GLN A 210 -27.73 -40.35 25.59
C GLN A 210 -26.55 -39.50 25.12
N SER A 211 -25.37 -39.74 25.70
CA SER A 211 -24.10 -39.18 25.21
C SER A 211 -23.59 -39.88 23.95
N GLU A 212 -23.85 -41.18 23.80
CA GLU A 212 -23.57 -41.94 22.59
C GLU A 212 -24.63 -41.66 21.50
N MET A 213 -24.18 -41.67 20.24
CA MET A 213 -24.97 -41.43 19.03
C MET A 213 -24.81 -42.62 18.08
N LEU A 214 -25.81 -42.81 17.22
CA LEU A 214 -25.77 -43.77 16.12
C LEU A 214 -25.14 -43.11 14.89
N LEU A 215 -24.22 -43.85 14.25
CA LEU A 215 -23.58 -43.47 12.98
C LEU A 215 -24.47 -43.84 11.78
N PRO A 216 -24.12 -43.47 10.53
CA PRO A 216 -24.85 -43.94 9.35
C PRO A 216 -24.94 -45.47 9.26
N GLY A 217 -26.15 -45.99 9.10
CA GLY A 217 -26.42 -47.43 9.19
C GLY A 217 -27.92 -47.78 9.23
N THR A 218 -28.23 -49.04 9.51
CA THR A 218 -29.61 -49.51 9.73
C THR A 218 -29.64 -50.34 11.01
N TYR A 219 -30.40 -49.87 12.00
CA TYR A 219 -30.42 -50.40 13.35
C TYR A 219 -31.80 -50.93 13.73
N ARG A 220 -31.83 -52.10 14.36
CA ARG A 220 -33.03 -52.74 14.90
C ARG A 220 -33.18 -52.34 16.36
N ILE A 221 -33.88 -51.23 16.58
CA ILE A 221 -34.02 -50.58 17.89
C ILE A 221 -35.48 -50.64 18.34
N ASN A 222 -35.71 -50.93 19.63
CA ASN A 222 -37.03 -50.87 20.24
C ASN A 222 -37.45 -49.39 20.37
N ARG A 223 -38.19 -48.87 19.40
CA ARG A 223 -38.54 -47.44 19.30
C ARG A 223 -39.50 -46.92 20.39
N ASP A 224 -40.14 -47.83 21.14
CA ASP A 224 -40.93 -47.46 22.32
C ASP A 224 -39.99 -47.26 23.55
N LEU A 225 -38.89 -48.01 23.65
CA LEU A 225 -37.88 -47.89 24.72
C LEU A 225 -36.83 -46.80 24.42
N PHE A 226 -36.44 -46.65 23.15
CA PHE A 226 -35.43 -45.73 22.68
C PHE A 226 -36.00 -44.85 21.56
N HIS A 227 -36.30 -43.60 21.87
CA HIS A 227 -36.56 -42.60 20.83
C HIS A 227 -35.26 -42.33 20.07
N VAL A 228 -35.35 -42.20 18.74
CA VAL A 228 -34.20 -41.83 17.91
C VAL A 228 -34.58 -40.67 17.01
N ASP A 229 -33.90 -39.54 17.23
CA ASP A 229 -34.02 -38.32 16.44
C ASP A 229 -32.85 -38.24 15.47
N ILE A 230 -33.13 -38.01 14.18
CA ILE A 230 -32.10 -37.95 13.13
C ILE A 230 -31.71 -36.49 12.88
N TYR A 231 -30.40 -36.22 12.89
CA TYR A 231 -29.81 -34.92 12.62
C TYR A 231 -28.75 -35.03 11.53
N ASP A 232 -28.55 -33.96 10.76
CA ASP A 232 -27.46 -33.89 9.77
C ASP A 232 -26.11 -33.70 10.47
N ALA A 233 -25.05 -34.28 9.88
CA ALA A 233 -23.68 -34.18 10.38
C ALA A 233 -23.12 -32.76 10.21
N THR A 234 -22.19 -32.37 11.10
CA THR A 234 -21.57 -31.04 11.05
C THR A 234 -20.55 -30.98 9.92
N VAL A 235 -20.88 -30.25 8.84
CA VAL A 235 -19.98 -30.00 7.71
C VAL A 235 -19.29 -28.64 7.87
N ILE A 236 -17.95 -28.66 8.01
CA ILE A 236 -17.10 -27.47 7.98
C ILE A 236 -16.60 -27.29 6.53
N PRO A 237 -17.03 -26.25 5.79
CA PRO A 237 -16.57 -26.03 4.43
C PRO A 237 -15.13 -25.50 4.38
N SER A 238 -14.47 -25.65 3.23
CA SER A 238 -13.14 -25.07 2.98
C SER A 238 -13.16 -23.54 3.18
N GLY A 239 -12.07 -22.98 3.72
CA GLY A 239 -11.98 -21.56 4.07
C GLY A 239 -12.74 -21.15 5.34
N LYS A 240 -13.35 -22.10 6.07
CA LYS A 240 -13.95 -21.85 7.39
C LYS A 240 -13.33 -22.72 8.48
N VAL A 241 -13.59 -22.33 9.71
CA VAL A 241 -13.21 -23.03 10.95
C VAL A 241 -14.46 -23.22 11.81
N GLY A 242 -14.61 -24.41 12.41
CA GLY A 242 -15.72 -24.70 13.33
C GLY A 242 -15.32 -24.39 14.76
N LEU A 243 -15.93 -23.36 15.35
CA LEU A 243 -15.78 -23.00 16.75
C LEU A 243 -16.76 -23.81 17.60
N VAL A 244 -16.25 -24.61 18.54
CA VAL A 244 -17.06 -25.52 19.36
C VAL A 244 -17.42 -24.89 20.71
N THR A 245 -18.64 -25.14 21.18
CA THR A 245 -19.15 -24.70 22.48
C THR A 245 -19.85 -25.87 23.17
N ALA A 246 -19.29 -26.37 24.27
CA ALA A 246 -19.84 -27.48 25.03
C ALA A 246 -20.98 -27.02 25.96
N LEU A 247 -22.07 -27.77 26.05
CA LEU A 247 -23.25 -27.45 26.85
C LEU A 247 -23.22 -28.13 28.22
N ASP A 248 -22.71 -29.37 28.28
CA ASP A 248 -22.37 -30.10 29.50
C ASP A 248 -20.83 -30.13 29.70
N GLY A 249 -20.37 -30.42 30.91
CA GLY A 249 -18.97 -30.41 31.31
C GLY A 249 -18.77 -29.91 32.74
N LYS A 250 -17.52 -29.90 33.22
CA LYS A 250 -17.16 -29.13 34.43
C LYS A 250 -17.42 -27.64 34.18
N PRO A 251 -17.75 -26.82 35.19
CA PRO A 251 -17.82 -25.38 35.00
C PRO A 251 -16.47 -24.82 34.52
N LEU A 252 -16.51 -23.89 33.57
CA LEU A 252 -15.36 -23.08 33.18
C LEU A 252 -14.97 -22.16 34.36
N PRO A 253 -13.67 -22.01 34.70
CA PRO A 253 -13.23 -21.05 35.71
C PRO A 253 -13.53 -19.62 35.28
N GLU A 254 -13.96 -18.76 36.21
CA GLU A 254 -14.29 -17.36 35.91
C GLU A 254 -13.11 -16.52 35.39
N SER A 255 -11.87 -17.01 35.57
CA SER A 255 -10.64 -16.43 35.02
C SER A 255 -10.37 -16.77 33.55
N GLU A 256 -11.09 -17.74 32.96
CA GLU A 256 -10.81 -18.29 31.64
C GLU A 256 -12.01 -18.06 30.70
N TYR A 257 -11.78 -17.44 29.55
CA TYR A 257 -12.84 -17.18 28.55
C TYR A 257 -13.15 -18.38 27.64
N VAL A 258 -12.26 -19.38 27.64
CA VAL A 258 -12.25 -20.51 26.73
C VAL A 258 -11.72 -21.73 27.49
N ALA A 259 -12.42 -22.85 27.41
CA ALA A 259 -12.07 -24.12 28.03
C ALA A 259 -10.75 -24.69 27.49
N LYS A 260 -9.99 -25.36 28.37
CA LYS A 260 -8.70 -25.97 28.00
C LYS A 260 -8.90 -27.10 27.01
N SER A 261 -7.89 -27.29 26.16
CA SER A 261 -7.81 -28.46 25.29
C SER A 261 -7.82 -29.76 26.12
N VAL A 262 -8.42 -30.80 25.55
CA VAL A 262 -8.55 -32.12 26.16
C VAL A 262 -8.17 -33.15 25.11
N GLU A 263 -7.39 -34.17 25.46
CA GLU A 263 -6.99 -35.20 24.48
C GLU A 263 -8.00 -36.37 24.42
N GLY A 264 -7.96 -37.14 23.33
CA GLY A 264 -8.69 -38.40 23.21
C GLY A 264 -10.18 -38.33 22.82
N HIS A 265 -10.80 -37.15 22.73
CA HIS A 265 -12.23 -37.01 22.35
C HIS A 265 -12.53 -37.00 20.84
N ASP A 266 -11.52 -37.28 20.00
CA ASP A 266 -11.54 -37.29 18.53
C ASP A 266 -12.45 -36.20 17.93
N ASN A 267 -11.96 -34.95 17.89
CA ASN A 267 -12.65 -33.83 17.23
C ASN A 267 -14.10 -33.63 17.71
N TYR A 268 -14.38 -33.97 18.98
CA TYR A 268 -15.69 -33.89 19.65
C TYR A 268 -16.73 -34.92 19.21
N GLN A 269 -16.32 -35.94 18.45
CA GLN A 269 -17.19 -37.06 18.08
C GLN A 269 -17.43 -38.02 19.27
N ASN A 270 -16.47 -38.13 20.20
CA ASN A 270 -16.57 -38.99 21.39
C ASN A 270 -16.90 -38.21 22.67
N VAL A 271 -18.21 -37.98 22.90
CA VAL A 271 -18.74 -37.26 24.07
C VAL A 271 -18.27 -37.86 25.40
N SER A 272 -18.30 -39.19 25.53
CA SER A 272 -17.92 -39.89 26.77
C SER A 272 -16.48 -39.60 27.17
N MET A 273 -15.55 -39.74 26.22
CA MET A 273 -14.12 -39.46 26.43
C MET A 273 -13.88 -38.01 26.84
N PHE A 274 -14.55 -37.04 26.19
CA PHE A 274 -14.48 -35.63 26.57
C PHE A 274 -14.91 -35.39 28.03
N LEU A 275 -16.03 -36.00 28.45
CA LEU A 275 -16.56 -35.85 29.80
C LEU A 275 -15.70 -36.53 30.88
N GLU A 276 -15.08 -37.67 30.55
CA GLU A 276 -14.24 -38.46 31.46
C GLU A 276 -12.83 -37.87 31.62
N ALA A 277 -12.20 -37.44 30.52
CA ALA A 277 -10.97 -36.65 30.55
C ALA A 277 -11.18 -35.26 31.20
N GLY A 278 -12.44 -34.89 31.50
CA GLY A 278 -12.78 -33.82 32.41
C GLY A 278 -13.09 -32.48 31.75
N GLY A 279 -13.53 -32.50 30.49
CA GLY A 279 -13.88 -31.34 29.67
C GLY A 279 -14.85 -30.37 30.34
N GLN A 280 -14.65 -29.09 30.04
CA GLN A 280 -15.37 -27.97 30.64
C GLN A 280 -16.48 -27.49 29.69
N ARG A 281 -17.63 -27.08 30.24
CA ARG A 281 -18.72 -26.44 29.48
C ARG A 281 -18.34 -25.01 29.08
N GLY A 282 -18.87 -24.52 27.96
CA GLY A 282 -18.57 -23.19 27.40
C GLY A 282 -17.78 -23.26 26.09
N PRO A 283 -17.26 -22.11 25.60
CA PRO A 283 -16.40 -22.06 24.41
C PRO A 283 -15.19 -22.98 24.58
N GLN A 284 -14.89 -23.81 23.58
CA GLN A 284 -13.73 -24.70 23.61
C GLN A 284 -12.51 -24.05 22.94
N PHE A 285 -11.29 -24.47 23.31
CA PHE A 285 -10.05 -23.99 22.69
C PHE A 285 -9.83 -24.59 21.31
N ASP A 286 -10.00 -25.91 21.17
CA ASP A 286 -9.78 -26.59 19.89
C ASP A 286 -10.89 -26.30 18.88
N VAL A 287 -10.54 -26.47 17.61
CA VAL A 287 -11.39 -26.10 16.48
C VAL A 287 -11.46 -27.21 15.43
N LEU A 288 -12.63 -27.29 14.80
CA LEU A 288 -12.86 -28.20 13.69
C LEU A 288 -12.27 -27.59 12.41
N LYS A 289 -11.45 -28.38 11.72
CA LYS A 289 -10.89 -28.05 10.40
C LYS A 289 -11.93 -28.38 9.32
N PRO A 290 -11.73 -28.03 8.04
CA PRO A 290 -12.64 -28.41 6.96
C PRO A 290 -12.80 -29.93 6.87
N GLY A 291 -14.04 -30.41 6.87
CA GLY A 291 -14.38 -31.82 7.00
C GLY A 291 -15.84 -32.05 7.38
N THR A 292 -16.27 -33.31 7.44
CA THR A 292 -17.58 -33.73 7.96
C THR A 292 -17.36 -34.45 9.27
N TYR A 293 -18.04 -34.01 10.33
CA TYR A 293 -17.92 -34.55 11.68
C TYR A 293 -19.27 -34.98 12.22
N TYR A 294 -19.32 -36.18 12.78
CA TYR A 294 -20.49 -36.68 13.51
C TYR A 294 -20.42 -36.13 14.93
N ILE A 295 -21.19 -35.08 15.24
CA ILE A 295 -21.12 -34.34 16.50
C ILE A 295 -22.51 -34.26 17.09
N ASN A 296 -22.67 -34.66 18.36
CA ASN A 296 -23.94 -34.61 19.07
C ASN A 296 -24.32 -33.14 19.40
N PRO A 297 -25.35 -32.55 18.75
CA PRO A 297 -25.73 -31.15 18.94
C PRO A 297 -26.34 -30.86 20.32
N LEU A 298 -26.79 -31.87 21.06
CA LEU A 298 -27.23 -31.74 22.45
C LEU A 298 -26.04 -31.58 23.42
N MET A 299 -24.84 -31.99 22.99
CA MET A 299 -23.59 -31.81 23.73
C MET A 299 -22.81 -30.57 23.28
N PHE A 300 -22.67 -30.39 21.96
CA PHE A 300 -21.75 -29.43 21.37
C PHE A 300 -22.45 -28.56 20.31
N LYS A 301 -22.54 -27.26 20.54
CA LYS A 301 -22.93 -26.28 19.53
C LYS A 301 -21.70 -25.89 18.72
N VAL A 302 -21.77 -26.05 17.39
CA VAL A 302 -20.71 -25.64 16.46
C VAL A 302 -21.15 -24.37 15.71
N GLU A 303 -20.27 -23.39 15.61
CA GLU A 303 -20.46 -22.15 14.85
C GLU A 303 -19.36 -21.99 13.80
N LEU A 304 -19.70 -21.54 12.60
CA LEU A 304 -18.75 -21.39 11.49
C LEU A 304 -18.18 -19.98 11.43
N ASP A 305 -16.86 -19.85 11.58
CA ASP A 305 -16.12 -18.59 11.45
C ASP A 305 -15.17 -18.63 10.23
N ALA A 306 -14.66 -17.47 9.81
CA ALA A 306 -13.66 -17.36 8.75
C ALA A 306 -12.25 -17.69 9.27
N VAL A 307 -11.45 -18.34 8.44
CA VAL A 307 -10.03 -18.58 8.72
C VAL A 307 -9.22 -17.30 8.61
N ALA A 308 -8.10 -17.21 9.35
CA ALA A 308 -7.13 -16.14 9.13
C ALA A 308 -6.29 -16.50 7.90
N VAL A 309 -6.46 -15.72 6.81
CA VAL A 309 -5.61 -15.79 5.61
C VAL A 309 -4.54 -14.70 5.72
N VAL A 310 -3.28 -15.07 5.47
CA VAL A 310 -2.14 -14.14 5.44
C VAL A 310 -1.54 -14.22 4.05
N GLU A 311 -1.54 -13.11 3.31
CA GLU A 311 -1.05 -13.10 1.93
C GLU A 311 0.48 -12.94 1.83
N ARG A 312 1.03 -13.11 0.62
CA ARG A 312 2.47 -12.95 0.39
C ARG A 312 2.85 -11.48 0.52
N GLY A 313 3.79 -11.18 1.41
CA GLY A 313 4.17 -9.81 1.79
C GLY A 313 3.55 -9.36 3.11
N GLN A 314 2.66 -10.15 3.70
CA GLN A 314 2.05 -9.89 5.01
C GLN A 314 2.56 -10.86 6.08
N VAL A 315 2.40 -10.46 7.34
CA VAL A 315 2.50 -11.33 8.51
C VAL A 315 1.30 -11.10 9.44
N ALA A 316 0.86 -12.13 10.15
CA ALA A 316 -0.12 -11.98 11.21
C ALA A 316 0.56 -11.94 12.58
N VAL A 317 0.41 -10.80 13.27
CA VAL A 317 0.69 -10.68 14.71
C VAL A 317 -0.48 -11.31 15.46
N VAL A 318 -0.22 -12.39 16.19
CA VAL A 318 -1.24 -13.09 16.97
C VAL A 318 -1.29 -12.53 18.39
N VAL A 319 -2.50 -12.32 18.92
CA VAL A 319 -2.76 -11.91 20.30
C VAL A 319 -3.55 -13.00 20.99
N SER A 320 -2.98 -13.60 22.04
CA SER A 320 -3.63 -14.64 22.83
C SER A 320 -4.44 -14.04 23.97
N ASN A 321 -5.75 -14.31 23.97
CA ASN A 321 -6.65 -14.04 25.10
C ASN A 321 -6.56 -15.13 26.18
N VAL A 322 -5.90 -16.25 25.88
CA VAL A 322 -5.77 -17.46 26.71
C VAL A 322 -4.30 -17.73 27.08
N GLY A 323 -4.08 -18.72 27.95
CA GLY A 323 -2.79 -18.96 28.57
C GLY A 323 -2.65 -18.22 29.90
N ASP A 324 -1.56 -18.48 30.62
CA ASP A 324 -1.35 -17.89 31.95
C ASP A 324 -1.15 -16.37 31.85
N GLU A 325 -1.69 -15.63 32.83
CA GLU A 325 -1.46 -14.20 32.91
C GLU A 325 0.00 -13.90 33.27
N PRO A 326 0.65 -12.89 32.65
CA PRO A 326 2.01 -12.47 32.96
C PRO A 326 2.12 -11.70 34.30
N LYS A 327 1.56 -12.26 35.37
CA LYS A 327 1.87 -11.94 36.78
C LYS A 327 3.19 -12.59 37.23
N LEU A 328 3.74 -13.51 36.44
CA LEU A 328 4.80 -14.44 36.84
C LEU A 328 6.23 -14.09 36.41
N ILE A 329 6.47 -13.05 35.59
CA ILE A 329 7.86 -12.72 35.19
C ILE A 329 8.72 -12.33 36.40
N LYS A 330 8.17 -11.56 37.36
CA LYS A 330 8.88 -11.28 38.62
C LYS A 330 9.00 -12.52 39.51
N THR A 331 7.90 -13.21 39.79
CA THR A 331 7.89 -14.32 40.74
C THR A 331 8.66 -15.55 40.27
N MET A 332 8.71 -15.85 38.96
CA MET A 332 9.56 -16.91 38.43
C MET A 332 11.05 -16.59 38.58
N VAL A 333 11.47 -15.35 38.25
CA VAL A 333 12.87 -14.92 38.47
C VAL A 333 13.22 -14.95 39.97
N GLU A 334 12.32 -14.45 40.82
CA GLU A 334 12.48 -14.47 42.28
C GLU A 334 12.44 -15.87 42.91
N GLU A 335 11.83 -16.88 42.27
CA GLU A 335 11.82 -18.25 42.77
C GLU A 335 12.99 -19.08 42.24
N THR A 336 13.36 -18.97 40.96
CA THR A 336 14.52 -19.68 40.40
C THR A 336 15.80 -19.23 41.12
N ALA A 337 15.98 -17.92 41.33
CA ALA A 337 17.10 -17.37 42.10
C ALA A 337 17.14 -17.82 43.58
N LYS A 338 16.04 -18.36 44.13
CA LYS A 338 15.98 -18.93 45.50
C LYS A 338 16.17 -20.46 45.52
N ARG A 339 16.07 -21.15 44.39
CA ARG A 339 16.15 -22.62 44.30
C ARG A 339 17.55 -23.14 44.04
N GLU A 340 18.33 -22.45 43.19
CA GLU A 340 19.60 -22.99 42.69
C GLU A 340 20.81 -22.58 43.55
N ASN A 341 20.73 -21.46 44.27
CA ASN A 341 21.80 -20.91 45.13
C ASN A 341 23.12 -20.56 44.39
N GLU A 342 23.20 -20.83 43.09
CA GLU A 342 24.18 -20.30 42.16
C GLU A 342 23.72 -18.95 41.58
N LYS A 343 24.64 -18.18 41.00
CA LYS A 343 24.28 -16.95 40.28
C LYS A 343 23.61 -17.36 38.97
N PRO A 344 22.44 -16.80 38.61
CA PRO A 344 21.75 -17.16 37.37
C PRO A 344 22.67 -16.92 36.17
N SER A 345 22.53 -17.76 35.13
CA SER A 345 23.28 -17.64 33.88
C SER A 345 23.13 -16.22 33.32
N THR A 346 24.26 -15.51 33.30
CA THR A 346 24.28 -14.04 33.34
C THR A 346 23.61 -13.39 32.12
N ASP A 347 23.51 -14.07 30.98
CA ASP A 347 23.03 -13.47 29.73
C ASP A 347 21.50 -13.46 29.59
N GLU A 348 20.79 -14.54 29.96
CA GLU A 348 19.34 -14.62 29.78
C GLU A 348 18.58 -13.75 30.80
N VAL A 349 18.99 -13.78 32.07
CA VAL A 349 18.36 -12.96 33.11
C VAL A 349 18.66 -11.47 32.89
N ILE A 350 19.90 -11.10 32.54
CA ILE A 350 20.22 -9.70 32.19
C ILE A 350 19.56 -9.26 30.88
N ALA A 351 19.22 -10.17 29.97
CA ALA A 351 18.37 -9.85 28.81
C ALA A 351 16.91 -9.58 29.22
N VAL A 352 16.42 -10.07 30.36
CA VAL A 352 15.07 -9.75 30.89
C VAL A 352 15.09 -8.51 31.79
N ASP A 353 16.14 -8.30 32.60
CA ASP A 353 16.27 -7.11 33.45
C ASP A 353 16.60 -5.84 32.66
N ARG A 354 17.49 -5.90 31.64
CA ARG A 354 17.73 -4.73 30.76
C ARG A 354 16.49 -4.32 29.95
N ARG A 355 15.47 -5.19 29.84
CA ARG A 355 14.16 -4.84 29.26
C ARG A 355 13.20 -4.18 30.27
N HIS A 356 13.47 -4.22 31.58
CA HIS A 356 12.62 -3.60 32.60
C HIS A 356 12.95 -2.12 32.87
N ASP A 357 14.21 -1.72 32.84
CA ASP A 357 14.62 -0.32 33.13
C ASP A 357 14.22 0.69 32.03
N VAL A 358 13.90 0.23 30.82
CA VAL A 358 13.65 1.09 29.65
C VAL A 358 12.18 1.02 29.19
N GLY A 359 11.24 1.08 30.14
CA GLY A 359 9.90 1.67 29.98
C GLY A 359 8.92 1.17 28.89
N ILE A 360 9.20 0.08 28.17
CA ILE A 360 8.47 -0.33 26.95
C ILE A 360 8.21 -1.87 26.97
N GLU A 361 7.30 -2.34 26.12
CA GLU A 361 7.16 -3.76 25.66
C GLU A 361 6.48 -4.78 26.58
N ARG A 362 5.92 -4.37 27.72
CA ARG A 362 5.20 -5.23 28.70
C ARG A 362 4.10 -6.17 28.14
N TYR A 363 3.65 -5.98 26.90
CA TYR A 363 2.56 -6.74 26.29
C TYR A 363 2.99 -7.78 25.26
N VAL A 364 4.27 -7.81 24.85
CA VAL A 364 4.81 -8.84 23.94
C VAL A 364 5.36 -9.99 24.77
N VAL A 365 4.85 -11.20 24.52
CA VAL A 365 5.09 -12.39 25.34
C VAL A 365 5.51 -13.60 24.51
N PRO A 366 6.27 -14.56 25.09
CA PRO A 366 6.52 -15.85 24.46
C PRO A 366 5.23 -16.65 24.23
N LYS A 367 5.34 -17.65 23.37
CA LYS A 367 4.23 -18.55 23.00
C LYS A 367 3.60 -19.22 24.22
N GLY A 368 2.27 -19.15 24.32
CA GLY A 368 1.48 -19.81 25.37
C GLY A 368 1.12 -18.93 26.56
N PHE A 369 1.68 -17.71 26.66
CA PHE A 369 1.24 -16.70 27.61
C PHE A 369 0.14 -15.81 27.03
N ARG A 370 -0.71 -15.26 27.90
CA ARG A 370 -1.75 -14.28 27.53
C ARG A 370 -1.10 -12.93 27.17
N GLY A 371 -1.30 -12.47 25.94
CA GLY A 371 -0.66 -11.27 25.39
C GLY A 371 -0.38 -11.34 23.89
N ILE A 372 0.31 -10.32 23.37
CA ILE A 372 0.74 -10.25 21.97
C ILE A 372 1.90 -11.23 21.80
N GLN A 373 1.79 -12.22 20.92
CA GLN A 373 2.82 -13.25 20.76
C GLN A 373 4.04 -12.65 20.03
N GLN A 374 5.25 -12.96 20.50
CA GLN A 374 6.50 -12.54 19.87
C GLN A 374 6.73 -13.25 18.51
N GLU A 375 6.24 -14.48 18.34
CA GLU A 375 6.25 -15.19 17.05
C GLU A 375 5.15 -14.66 16.13
N VAL A 376 5.51 -14.15 14.95
CA VAL A 376 4.54 -13.82 13.88
C VAL A 376 4.23 -15.03 13.01
N ALA A 377 2.96 -15.15 12.60
CA ALA A 377 2.56 -16.11 11.57
C ALA A 377 2.87 -15.53 10.17
N GLY A 378 3.57 -16.31 9.34
CA GLY A 378 3.89 -15.94 7.96
C GLY A 378 2.71 -16.12 6.99
N PRO A 379 2.95 -15.99 5.67
CA PRO A 379 1.92 -16.22 4.65
C PRO A 379 1.36 -17.65 4.69
N GLY A 380 0.02 -17.79 4.77
CA GLY A 380 -0.64 -19.08 4.93
C GLY A 380 -2.12 -18.97 5.33
N ILE A 381 -2.75 -20.13 5.55
CA ILE A 381 -4.14 -20.24 6.04
C ILE A 381 -4.10 -20.83 7.45
N TYR A 382 -4.58 -20.08 8.43
CA TYR A 382 -4.55 -20.44 9.83
C TYR A 382 -5.96 -20.63 10.39
N TYR A 383 -6.26 -21.86 10.80
CA TYR A 383 -7.49 -22.26 11.48
C TYR A 383 -7.41 -21.85 12.96
N LEU A 384 -7.52 -20.55 13.22
CA LEU A 384 -7.46 -19.97 14.55
C LEU A 384 -8.84 -19.89 15.19
N ASN A 385 -8.91 -20.21 16.48
CA ASN A 385 -10.08 -19.93 17.30
C ASN A 385 -10.14 -18.42 17.61
N ARG A 386 -10.99 -17.66 16.91
CA ARG A 386 -11.05 -16.19 17.06
C ARG A 386 -11.54 -15.71 18.43
N ARG A 387 -12.03 -16.60 19.30
CA ARG A 387 -12.33 -16.31 20.71
C ARG A 387 -11.05 -16.36 21.57
N ALA A 388 -10.14 -17.29 21.27
CA ALA A 388 -8.87 -17.49 21.98
C ALA A 388 -7.72 -16.65 21.41
N PHE A 389 -7.68 -16.45 20.09
CA PHE A 389 -6.59 -15.79 19.37
C PHE A 389 -7.11 -14.75 18.36
N MET A 390 -6.66 -13.51 18.47
CA MET A 390 -6.92 -12.47 17.46
C MET A 390 -5.68 -12.31 16.57
N ALA A 391 -5.86 -12.30 15.25
CA ALA A 391 -4.78 -12.09 14.28
C ALA A 391 -4.88 -10.71 13.66
N TYR A 392 -3.84 -9.88 13.83
CA TYR A 392 -3.68 -8.59 13.15
C TYR A 392 -2.75 -8.77 11.97
N ILE A 393 -3.28 -8.62 10.76
CA ILE A 393 -2.51 -8.73 9.52
C ILE A 393 -1.77 -7.40 9.30
N ILE A 394 -0.45 -7.48 9.14
CA ILE A 394 0.48 -6.36 8.99
C ILE A 394 1.24 -6.53 7.68
N ASP A 395 1.20 -5.50 6.82
CA ASP A 395 1.98 -5.47 5.57
C ASP A 395 3.47 -5.22 5.87
N THR A 396 4.33 -6.05 5.27
CA THR A 396 5.81 -5.99 5.42
C THR A 396 6.53 -5.58 4.14
N THR A 397 5.74 -5.29 3.10
CA THR A 397 6.10 -4.57 1.89
C THR A 397 6.29 -3.07 2.18
N ASN A 398 6.76 -2.31 1.18
CA ASN A 398 6.85 -0.87 1.29
C ASN A 398 5.45 -0.25 1.17
N ILE A 399 5.00 0.44 2.22
CA ILE A 399 3.74 1.17 2.25
C ILE A 399 4.04 2.63 1.92
N THR A 400 3.39 3.15 0.88
CA THR A 400 3.51 4.56 0.47
C THR A 400 2.32 5.35 1.00
N ILE A 401 2.59 6.51 1.60
CA ILE A 401 1.57 7.43 2.14
C ILE A 401 1.75 8.76 1.41
N ASP A 402 0.66 9.28 0.85
CA ASP A 402 0.67 10.45 -0.03
C ASP A 402 -0.13 11.62 0.56
N TRP A 403 0.46 12.82 0.48
CA TRP A 403 -0.16 14.13 0.72
C TRP A 403 -0.15 14.91 -0.60
N ASP A 404 -1.27 14.97 -1.31
CA ASP A 404 -1.43 15.67 -2.60
C ASP A 404 -2.92 15.95 -2.89
N GLU A 405 -3.21 16.87 -3.82
CA GLU A 405 -4.59 17.27 -4.21
C GLU A 405 -5.30 16.27 -5.13
N THR A 406 -4.59 15.24 -5.61
CA THR A 406 -5.19 14.19 -6.43
C THR A 406 -6.16 13.36 -5.59
N GLY A 407 -7.46 13.39 -5.91
CA GLY A 407 -8.57 12.91 -5.06
C GLY A 407 -8.67 11.40 -4.78
N ASP A 408 -7.56 10.68 -4.84
CA ASP A 408 -7.35 9.28 -4.42
C ASP A 408 -6.23 9.18 -3.35
N THR A 409 -5.70 10.31 -2.87
CA THR A 409 -4.75 10.38 -1.75
C THR A 409 -5.42 10.24 -0.39
N LYS A 410 -4.61 9.92 0.62
CA LYS A 410 -5.07 9.78 2.01
C LYS A 410 -5.12 11.10 2.78
N PHE A 411 -4.40 12.13 2.30
CA PHE A 411 -4.31 13.44 2.95
C PHE A 411 -4.16 14.58 1.94
N ASP A 412 -4.68 15.75 2.30
CA ASP A 412 -4.42 17.02 1.62
C ASP A 412 -2.92 17.41 1.64
N PRO A 413 -2.44 18.28 0.72
CA PRO A 413 -1.09 18.84 0.79
C PRO A 413 -0.86 19.67 2.05
N LEU A 414 0.39 19.67 2.53
CA LEU A 414 0.79 20.41 3.73
C LEU A 414 0.83 21.92 3.44
N LYS A 415 -0.07 22.68 4.07
CA LYS A 415 -0.11 24.14 4.00
C LYS A 415 0.73 24.73 5.13
N VAL A 416 1.90 25.26 4.76
CA VAL A 416 2.92 25.76 5.70
C VAL A 416 3.25 27.22 5.41
N ILE A 417 3.63 27.97 6.44
CA ILE A 417 4.00 29.38 6.31
C ILE A 417 5.53 29.48 6.35
N SER A 418 6.10 30.20 5.39
CA SER A 418 7.54 30.49 5.34
C SER A 418 7.95 31.56 6.35
N ARG A 419 9.24 31.62 6.69
CA ARG A 419 9.79 32.66 7.59
C ARG A 419 9.47 34.10 7.12
N ASP A 420 9.32 34.29 5.82
CA ASP A 420 9.05 35.61 5.22
C ASP A 420 7.53 35.91 5.10
N GLY A 421 6.66 35.06 5.67
CA GLY A 421 5.22 35.28 5.81
C GLY A 421 4.32 34.68 4.73
N PHE A 422 4.89 34.12 3.65
CA PHE A 422 4.12 33.54 2.55
C PHE A 422 3.68 32.11 2.84
N GLU A 423 2.42 31.80 2.52
CA GLU A 423 1.88 30.43 2.51
C GLU A 423 2.46 29.61 1.34
N ILE A 424 2.75 28.34 1.58
CA ILE A 424 3.28 27.38 0.62
C ILE A 424 2.49 26.09 0.77
N SER A 425 2.09 25.46 -0.34
CA SER A 425 1.53 24.11 -0.33
C SER A 425 2.58 23.10 -0.79
N VAL A 426 2.87 22.09 0.04
CA VAL A 426 3.89 21.07 -0.21
C VAL A 426 3.23 19.69 -0.32
N ALA A 427 3.40 19.06 -1.49
CA ALA A 427 3.00 17.68 -1.72
C ALA A 427 4.14 16.72 -1.37
N VAL A 428 3.87 15.75 -0.52
CA VAL A 428 4.86 14.87 0.13
C VAL A 428 4.46 13.41 -0.06
N LYS A 429 5.45 12.54 -0.21
CA LYS A 429 5.27 11.08 -0.13
C LYS A 429 6.21 10.49 0.91
N VAL A 430 5.69 9.62 1.77
CA VAL A 430 6.47 8.92 2.79
C VAL A 430 6.37 7.43 2.54
N ILE A 431 7.52 6.77 2.38
CA ILE A 431 7.60 5.32 2.20
C ILE A 431 8.08 4.71 3.51
N ILE A 432 7.23 3.89 4.14
CA ILE A 432 7.54 3.14 5.36
C ILE A 432 7.56 1.64 5.08
N ARG A 433 8.14 0.89 6.00
CA ARG A 433 8.10 -0.57 6.01
C ARG A 433 8.07 -1.09 7.45
N VAL A 434 7.28 -2.14 7.70
CA VAL A 434 7.35 -2.87 8.97
C VAL A 434 8.13 -4.16 8.74
N ARG A 435 9.14 -4.44 9.57
CA ARG A 435 9.86 -5.72 9.48
C ARG A 435 9.11 -6.83 10.25
N PRO A 436 9.11 -8.10 9.78
CA PRO A 436 8.40 -9.20 10.43
C PRO A 436 8.71 -9.39 11.93
N ASP A 437 9.98 -9.22 12.30
CA ASP A 437 10.50 -9.30 13.67
C ASP A 437 10.01 -8.16 14.58
N GLN A 438 9.65 -7.02 13.99
CA GLN A 438 9.25 -5.80 14.69
C GLN A 438 7.72 -5.61 14.78
N ALA A 439 6.95 -6.28 13.92
CA ALA A 439 5.50 -6.14 13.85
C ALA A 439 4.77 -6.35 15.20
N PRO A 440 5.12 -7.33 16.07
CA PRO A 440 4.48 -7.49 17.39
C PRO A 440 4.64 -6.27 18.28
N TYR A 441 5.84 -5.66 18.27
CA TYR A 441 6.17 -4.51 19.10
C TYR A 441 5.55 -3.21 18.58
N MET A 442 5.38 -3.08 17.27
CA MET A 442 4.56 -2.02 16.66
C MET A 442 3.10 -2.14 17.12
N VAL A 443 2.48 -3.32 16.97
CA VAL A 443 1.09 -3.57 17.43
C VAL A 443 0.94 -3.28 18.92
N ALA A 444 1.93 -3.64 19.75
CA ALA A 444 1.93 -3.37 21.19
C ALA A 444 1.96 -1.87 21.57
N LYS A 445 2.39 -0.99 20.66
CA LYS A 445 2.48 0.47 20.88
C LYS A 445 1.30 1.24 20.29
N ILE A 446 0.79 0.84 19.12
CA ILE A 446 -0.14 1.64 18.32
C ILE A 446 -1.39 0.87 17.84
N GLY A 447 -1.43 -0.45 18.00
CA GLY A 447 -2.53 -1.33 17.57
C GLY A 447 -2.53 -1.64 16.07
N SER A 448 -2.56 -0.62 15.20
CA SER A 448 -2.69 -0.79 13.74
C SER A 448 -1.80 0.16 12.94
N ILE A 449 -1.48 -0.22 11.69
CA ILE A 449 -0.81 0.67 10.72
C ILE A 449 -1.64 1.94 10.48
N ASP A 450 -2.97 1.85 10.49
CA ASP A 450 -3.83 3.02 10.24
C ASP A 450 -3.74 4.04 11.39
N ASN A 451 -3.75 3.57 12.65
CA ASN A 451 -3.53 4.42 13.83
C ASN A 451 -2.15 5.10 13.78
N LEU A 452 -1.11 4.39 13.33
CA LEU A 452 0.23 4.95 13.13
C LEU A 452 0.22 6.05 12.07
N ILE A 453 -0.45 5.83 10.95
CA ILE A 453 -0.55 6.81 9.86
C ILE A 453 -1.29 8.08 10.34
N GLN A 454 -2.44 7.92 11.00
CA GLN A 454 -3.29 9.05 11.42
C GLN A 454 -2.75 9.81 12.64
N HIS A 455 -2.19 9.12 13.64
CA HIS A 455 -1.86 9.73 14.94
C HIS A 455 -0.36 9.94 15.19
N VAL A 456 0.52 9.32 14.40
CA VAL A 456 1.99 9.47 14.54
C VAL A 456 2.59 10.11 13.30
N ILE A 457 2.43 9.48 12.13
CA ILE A 457 3.10 9.92 10.89
C ILE A 457 2.56 11.28 10.44
N HIS A 458 1.24 11.44 10.31
CA HIS A 458 0.66 12.70 9.83
C HIS A 458 1.02 13.90 10.72
N PRO A 459 0.85 13.87 12.06
CA PRO A 459 1.29 14.99 12.91
C PRO A 459 2.80 15.22 12.92
N MET A 460 3.62 14.17 12.82
CA MET A 460 5.09 14.29 12.77
C MET A 460 5.55 14.95 11.47
N ILE A 461 4.97 14.57 10.34
CA ILE A 461 5.29 15.09 9.00
C ILE A 461 4.83 16.55 8.87
N ASP A 462 3.58 16.88 9.25
CA ASP A 462 3.13 18.28 9.31
C ASP A 462 4.05 19.12 10.20
N SER A 463 4.36 18.65 11.41
CA SER A 463 5.26 19.35 12.32
C SER A 463 6.66 19.54 11.74
N SER A 464 7.22 18.54 11.04
CA SER A 464 8.53 18.66 10.38
C SER A 464 8.50 19.77 9.33
N PHE A 465 7.61 19.67 8.34
CA PHE A 465 7.57 20.63 7.23
C PHE A 465 7.17 22.04 7.69
N ARG A 466 6.27 22.16 8.67
CA ARG A 466 5.90 23.43 9.30
C ARG A 466 7.08 24.11 9.98
N ASN A 467 7.89 23.38 10.76
CA ASN A 467 9.10 23.91 11.40
C ASN A 467 10.18 24.28 10.37
N GLN A 468 10.37 23.45 9.33
CA GLN A 468 11.35 23.69 8.27
C GLN A 468 11.00 24.97 7.48
N ALA A 469 9.77 25.09 6.99
CA ALA A 469 9.29 26.29 6.30
C ALA A 469 9.39 27.54 7.20
N SER A 470 9.04 27.45 8.48
CA SER A 470 9.13 28.58 9.43
C SER A 470 10.56 29.10 9.63
N SER A 471 11.59 28.29 9.36
CA SER A 471 13.00 28.69 9.52
C SER A 471 13.62 29.29 8.25
N THR A 472 13.01 29.08 7.08
CA THR A 472 13.61 29.34 5.76
C THR A 472 12.72 30.28 4.91
N SER A 473 13.32 31.02 3.98
CA SER A 473 12.57 31.83 3.01
C SER A 473 11.86 30.93 1.98
N ALA A 474 10.74 31.39 1.43
CA ALA A 474 9.94 30.61 0.49
C ALA A 474 10.73 30.18 -0.77
N MET A 475 11.65 31.02 -1.25
CA MET A 475 12.50 30.72 -2.40
C MET A 475 13.66 29.78 -2.06
N ASN A 476 14.33 29.94 -0.91
CA ASN A 476 15.40 29.02 -0.51
C ASN A 476 14.84 27.62 -0.25
N PHE A 477 13.64 27.50 0.34
CA PHE A 477 12.98 26.20 0.52
C PHE A 477 12.74 25.44 -0.80
N LEU A 478 12.55 26.15 -1.92
CA LEU A 478 12.46 25.56 -3.26
C LEU A 478 13.84 25.19 -3.83
N GLN A 479 14.87 26.01 -3.60
CA GLN A 479 16.24 25.79 -4.10
C GLN A 479 16.93 24.65 -3.34
N ASP A 480 16.91 24.70 -2.01
CA ASP A 480 17.59 23.80 -1.09
C ASP A 480 16.75 22.52 -0.80
N ARG A 481 15.80 22.18 -1.68
CA ARG A 481 14.79 21.13 -1.49
C ARG A 481 15.38 19.74 -1.14
N GLN A 482 16.61 19.46 -1.55
CA GLN A 482 17.30 18.20 -1.24
C GLN A 482 17.72 18.13 0.23
N ASP A 483 18.23 19.22 0.78
CA ASP A 483 18.61 19.29 2.19
C ASP A 483 17.37 19.33 3.10
N GLU A 484 16.30 20.02 2.69
CA GLU A 484 15.02 19.97 3.42
C GLU A 484 14.38 18.58 3.39
N GLN A 485 14.42 17.87 2.25
CA GLN A 485 13.97 16.49 2.18
C GLN A 485 14.80 15.58 3.11
N LYS A 486 16.13 15.73 3.11
CA LYS A 486 17.03 14.94 3.96
C LYS A 486 16.80 15.20 5.46
N LYS A 487 16.63 16.46 5.88
CA LYS A 487 16.28 16.83 7.27
C LYS A 487 14.95 16.19 7.69
N ALA A 488 13.94 16.22 6.82
CA ALA A 488 12.65 15.59 7.08
C ALA A 488 12.77 14.06 7.21
N GLU A 489 13.55 13.42 6.34
CA GLU A 489 13.78 11.97 6.40
C GLU A 489 14.55 11.55 7.65
N GLU A 490 15.61 12.26 8.04
CA GLU A 490 16.36 11.98 9.27
C GLU A 490 15.49 12.14 10.53
N ARG A 491 14.63 13.17 10.56
CA ARG A 491 13.65 13.36 11.65
C ARG A 491 12.59 12.26 11.66
N ALA A 492 12.04 11.89 10.50
CA ALA A 492 11.04 10.84 10.38
C ALA A 492 11.58 9.48 10.81
N ARG A 493 12.83 9.15 10.44
CA ARG A 493 13.51 7.91 10.81
C ARG A 493 13.67 7.78 12.33
N LEU A 494 14.18 8.83 12.99
CA LEU A 494 14.38 8.87 14.44
C LEU A 494 13.07 8.81 15.25
N GLU A 495 11.95 9.30 14.70
CA GLU A 495 10.65 9.21 15.37
C GLU A 495 10.01 7.83 15.16
N LEU A 496 10.04 7.29 13.94
CA LEU A 496 9.40 6.01 13.59
C LEU A 496 10.13 4.78 14.14
N GLU A 497 11.44 4.88 14.35
CA GLU A 497 12.23 3.85 15.06
C GLU A 497 11.68 3.60 16.48
N LYS A 498 11.15 4.63 17.17
CA LYS A 498 10.50 4.48 18.49
C LYS A 498 9.22 3.66 18.43
N TYR A 499 8.61 3.51 17.26
CA TYR A 499 7.43 2.67 17.01
C TYR A 499 7.79 1.35 16.33
N HIS A 500 9.09 1.08 16.16
CA HIS A 500 9.66 -0.07 15.46
C HIS A 500 9.26 -0.17 13.98
N VAL A 501 9.15 0.99 13.33
CA VAL A 501 8.80 1.12 11.90
C VAL A 501 9.97 1.75 11.14
N GLU A 502 10.31 1.16 10.01
CA GLU A 502 11.44 1.56 9.18
C GLU A 502 10.99 2.64 8.19
N CYS A 503 11.54 3.85 8.31
CA CYS A 503 11.36 4.91 7.31
C CYS A 503 12.33 4.68 6.16
N VAL A 504 11.82 4.33 4.97
CA VAL A 504 12.61 4.02 3.78
C VAL A 504 13.04 5.31 3.07
N SER A 505 12.11 6.27 2.92
CA SER A 505 12.40 7.59 2.34
C SER A 505 11.25 8.57 2.58
N VAL A 506 11.57 9.86 2.75
CA VAL A 506 10.60 10.97 2.63
C VAL A 506 10.92 11.70 1.32
N LEU A 507 9.90 11.99 0.50
CA LEU A 507 10.05 12.59 -0.83
C LEU A 507 9.19 13.86 -0.94
N ILE A 508 9.78 14.95 -1.43
CA ILE A 508 9.04 16.18 -1.77
C ILE A 508 8.70 16.15 -3.26
N CYS A 509 7.42 15.98 -3.61
CA CYS A 509 6.99 15.84 -5.01
C CYS A 509 6.75 17.18 -5.69
N GLN A 510 5.97 18.08 -5.07
CA GLN A 510 5.68 19.41 -5.61
C GLN A 510 5.69 20.44 -4.48
N ILE A 511 6.27 21.62 -4.76
CA ILE A 511 6.15 22.81 -3.93
C ILE A 511 5.38 23.84 -4.76
N ARG A 512 4.27 24.36 -4.23
CA ARG A 512 3.48 25.42 -4.87
C ARG A 512 3.67 26.73 -4.09
N LEU A 513 4.22 27.73 -4.78
CA LEU A 513 4.41 29.10 -4.29
C LEU A 513 3.28 30.01 -4.80
N PRO A 514 2.91 31.08 -4.07
CA PRO A 514 1.97 32.09 -4.54
C PRO A 514 2.58 32.91 -5.70
N GLN A 515 1.74 33.32 -6.65
CA GLN A 515 2.20 34.01 -7.87
C GLN A 515 2.88 35.37 -7.57
N GLU A 516 2.41 36.09 -6.56
CA GLU A 516 2.97 37.38 -6.11
C GLU A 516 4.49 37.31 -5.80
N LEU A 517 4.97 36.18 -5.26
CA LEU A 517 6.40 35.95 -5.03
C LEU A 517 7.19 35.79 -6.33
N MET A 518 6.60 35.15 -7.33
CA MET A 518 7.22 34.95 -8.65
C MET A 518 7.24 36.25 -9.45
N ASP A 519 6.19 37.05 -9.37
CA ASP A 519 6.12 38.36 -10.01
C ASP A 519 7.11 39.34 -9.39
N THR A 520 7.20 39.42 -8.05
CA THR A 520 8.18 40.28 -7.37
C THR A 520 9.63 39.82 -7.59
N GLN A 521 9.91 38.52 -7.68
CA GLN A 521 11.20 37.99 -8.15
C GLN A 521 11.50 38.42 -9.59
N THR A 522 10.54 38.26 -10.49
CA THR A 522 10.71 38.60 -11.92
C THR A 522 10.98 40.10 -12.09
N LEU A 523 10.23 40.96 -11.40
CA LEU A 523 10.46 42.40 -11.33
C LEU A 523 11.84 42.76 -10.76
N LYS A 524 12.29 42.06 -9.70
CA LYS A 524 13.63 42.24 -9.13
C LYS A 524 14.74 41.85 -10.11
N ILE A 525 14.59 40.74 -10.83
CA ILE A 525 15.55 40.29 -11.85
C ILE A 525 15.61 41.31 -13.00
N ILE A 526 14.45 41.78 -13.48
CA ILE A 526 14.37 42.83 -14.52
C ILE A 526 15.05 44.11 -14.03
N ALA A 527 14.80 44.55 -12.80
CA ALA A 527 15.44 45.73 -12.22
C ALA A 527 16.97 45.57 -12.09
N GLN A 528 17.47 44.38 -11.71
CA GLN A 528 18.90 44.09 -11.66
C GLN A 528 19.54 44.06 -13.06
N GLN A 529 18.86 43.50 -14.06
CA GLN A 529 19.31 43.51 -15.46
C GLN A 529 19.32 44.94 -16.04
N GLN A 530 18.31 45.75 -15.74
CA GLN A 530 18.29 47.18 -16.09
C GLN A 530 19.41 47.95 -15.37
N GLN A 531 19.66 47.70 -14.08
CA GLN A 531 20.75 48.32 -13.34
C GLN A 531 22.12 47.98 -13.95
N ALA A 532 22.36 46.72 -14.33
CA ALA A 532 23.57 46.31 -15.02
C ALA A 532 23.70 47.01 -16.38
N MET A 533 22.62 47.03 -17.18
CA MET A 533 22.58 47.73 -18.47
C MET A 533 22.88 49.23 -18.32
N TYR A 534 22.31 49.91 -17.33
CA TYR A 534 22.61 51.33 -17.05
C TYR A 534 24.05 51.53 -16.58
N GLN A 535 24.63 50.64 -15.78
CA GLN A 535 26.03 50.72 -15.39
C GLN A 535 26.97 50.52 -16.58
N ASP A 536 26.66 49.61 -17.49
CA ASP A 536 27.48 49.38 -18.69
C ASP A 536 27.30 50.49 -19.74
N GLN A 537 26.10 51.07 -19.87
CA GLN A 537 25.88 52.32 -20.60
C GLN A 537 26.68 53.48 -20.00
N GLN A 538 26.70 53.63 -18.67
CA GLN A 538 27.50 54.67 -18.01
C GLN A 538 29.01 54.47 -18.23
N LYS A 539 29.54 53.23 -18.16
CA LYS A 539 30.94 52.92 -18.49
C LYS A 539 31.27 53.23 -19.95
N ALA A 540 30.37 52.86 -20.88
CA ALA A 540 30.54 53.14 -22.31
C ALA A 540 30.54 54.65 -22.59
N GLU A 541 29.60 55.40 -22.01
CA GLU A 541 29.51 56.85 -22.20
C GLU A 541 30.66 57.60 -21.50
N GLN A 542 31.11 57.15 -20.32
CA GLN A 542 32.35 57.65 -19.70
C GLN A 542 33.58 57.40 -20.59
N SER A 543 33.69 56.23 -21.22
CA SER A 543 34.78 55.90 -22.14
C SER A 543 34.73 56.74 -23.41
N ARG A 544 33.53 57.02 -23.92
CA ARG A 544 33.31 57.94 -25.04
C ARG A 544 33.65 59.39 -24.68
N ILE A 545 33.21 59.88 -23.52
CA ILE A 545 33.56 61.23 -23.01
C ILE A 545 35.07 61.36 -22.80
N ALA A 546 35.73 60.33 -22.26
CA ALA A 546 37.18 60.31 -22.13
C ALA A 546 37.87 60.38 -23.51
N THR A 547 37.40 59.60 -24.48
CA THR A 547 37.93 59.59 -25.86
C THR A 547 37.75 60.95 -26.55
N GLU A 548 36.57 61.55 -26.48
CA GLU A 548 36.32 62.89 -27.05
C GLU A 548 37.08 63.99 -26.31
N LYS A 549 37.31 63.85 -25.01
CA LYS A 549 38.17 64.78 -24.25
C LYS A 549 39.62 64.67 -24.70
N THR A 550 40.18 63.47 -24.80
CA THR A 550 41.54 63.25 -25.32
C THR A 550 41.68 63.73 -26.76
N ARG A 551 40.65 63.56 -27.60
CA ARG A 551 40.61 64.13 -28.95
C ARG A 551 40.62 65.66 -28.94
N SER A 552 39.78 66.28 -28.10
CA SER A 552 39.70 67.74 -27.96
C SER A 552 41.03 68.32 -27.47
N GLU A 553 41.68 67.66 -26.52
CA GLU A 553 43.02 68.02 -26.02
C GLU A 553 44.08 67.90 -27.12
N ALA A 554 44.01 66.88 -27.98
CA ALA A 554 44.90 66.72 -29.12
C ALA A 554 44.66 67.75 -30.25
N GLU A 555 43.40 68.14 -30.53
CA GLU A 555 43.07 69.18 -31.50
C GLU A 555 43.50 70.59 -31.00
N LEU A 556 43.36 70.86 -29.69
CA LEU A 556 43.94 72.05 -29.05
C LEU A 556 45.48 72.04 -29.12
N GLN A 557 46.13 70.90 -28.87
CA GLN A 557 47.59 70.78 -28.97
C GLN A 557 48.07 70.97 -30.42
N LYS A 558 47.33 70.47 -31.42
CA LYS A 558 47.63 70.69 -32.85
C LYS A 558 47.59 72.18 -33.20
N SER A 559 46.54 72.90 -32.82
CA SER A 559 46.40 74.34 -33.13
C SER A 559 47.43 75.20 -32.37
N LEU A 560 47.80 74.83 -31.14
CA LEU A 560 48.92 75.46 -30.42
C LEU A 560 50.27 75.27 -31.15
N VAL A 561 50.55 74.05 -31.61
CA VAL A 561 51.78 73.73 -32.36
C VAL A 561 51.80 74.41 -33.73
N GLU A 562 50.67 74.50 -34.43
CA GLU A 562 50.56 75.27 -35.69
C GLU A 562 50.85 76.77 -35.47
N ALA A 563 50.37 77.35 -34.36
CA ALA A 563 50.67 78.74 -34.00
C ALA A 563 52.15 78.95 -33.65
N GLU A 564 52.76 78.05 -32.85
CA GLU A 564 54.18 78.14 -32.50
C GLU A 564 55.09 77.98 -33.74
N ILE A 565 54.77 77.03 -34.63
CA ILE A 565 55.46 76.87 -35.92
C ILE A 565 55.29 78.12 -36.79
N GLY A 566 54.10 78.75 -36.79
CA GLY A 566 53.85 80.01 -37.51
C GLY A 566 54.75 81.16 -37.03
N VAL A 567 54.88 81.36 -35.71
CA VAL A 567 55.81 82.34 -35.12
C VAL A 567 57.25 82.03 -35.51
N LYS A 568 57.65 80.75 -35.43
CA LYS A 568 59.01 80.28 -35.76
C LYS A 568 59.35 80.48 -37.24
N ILE A 569 58.39 80.29 -38.14
CA ILE A 569 58.53 80.58 -39.58
C ILE A 569 58.67 82.08 -39.82
N ALA A 570 57.91 82.93 -39.12
CA ALA A 570 58.05 84.39 -39.23
C ALA A 570 59.45 84.86 -38.77
N GLU A 571 59.99 84.29 -37.69
CA GLU A 571 61.33 84.61 -37.18
C GLU A 571 62.47 84.05 -38.06
N GLN A 572 62.29 82.84 -38.62
CA GLN A 572 63.17 82.28 -39.66
C GLN A 572 63.18 83.19 -40.91
N ASN A 573 62.02 83.67 -41.37
CA ASN A 573 61.94 84.59 -42.51
C ASN A 573 62.58 85.95 -42.20
N LYS A 574 62.38 86.50 -41.00
CA LYS A 574 63.01 87.74 -40.54
C LYS A 574 64.54 87.63 -40.52
N SER A 575 65.08 86.56 -39.94
CA SER A 575 66.53 86.32 -39.89
C SER A 575 67.13 86.00 -41.26
N LYS A 576 66.38 85.33 -42.15
CA LYS A 576 66.76 85.12 -43.55
C LYS A 576 66.81 86.43 -44.35
N ALA A 577 65.88 87.35 -44.12
CA ALA A 577 65.88 88.68 -44.73
C ALA A 577 67.06 89.55 -44.26
N ILE A 578 67.37 89.54 -42.96
CA ILE A 578 68.55 90.25 -42.40
C ILE A 578 69.84 89.79 -43.09
N ARG A 579 70.09 88.47 -43.14
CA ARG A 579 71.29 87.92 -43.80
C ARG A 579 71.37 88.22 -45.30
N PHE A 580 70.22 88.39 -45.97
CA PHE A 580 70.19 88.75 -47.38
C PHE A 580 70.66 90.21 -47.58
N ALA A 581 70.18 91.14 -46.74
CA ALA A 581 70.61 92.54 -46.75
C ALA A 581 72.10 92.70 -46.34
N GLU A 582 72.58 91.92 -45.38
CA GLU A 582 74.01 91.89 -45.01
C GLU A 582 74.89 91.42 -46.18
N GLY A 583 74.49 90.35 -46.88
CA GLY A 583 75.21 89.85 -48.05
C GLY A 583 75.20 90.80 -49.25
N GLU A 584 74.11 91.54 -49.44
CA GLU A 584 74.01 92.56 -50.49
C GLU A 584 74.90 93.78 -50.19
N ALA A 585 74.94 94.25 -48.95
CA ALA A 585 75.83 95.33 -48.51
C ALA A 585 77.32 94.96 -48.68
N GLU A 586 77.71 93.75 -48.30
CA GLU A 586 79.10 93.27 -48.45
C GLU A 586 79.47 93.08 -49.94
N GLY A 587 78.53 92.63 -50.77
CA GLY A 587 78.70 92.55 -52.22
C GLY A 587 78.91 93.92 -52.90
N ILE A 588 78.24 94.97 -52.41
CA ILE A 588 78.48 96.36 -52.87
C ILE A 588 79.87 96.83 -52.45
N ARG A 589 80.29 96.55 -51.21
CA ARG A 589 81.61 96.91 -50.66
C ARG A 589 82.76 96.35 -51.50
N ILE A 590 82.67 95.07 -51.88
CA ILE A 590 83.68 94.38 -52.69
C ILE A 590 83.75 94.93 -54.12
N ARG A 591 82.60 95.28 -54.74
CA ARG A 591 82.59 95.90 -56.08
C ARG A 591 83.31 97.25 -56.11
N ALA A 592 83.00 98.14 -55.16
CA ALA A 592 83.61 99.46 -55.06
C ALA A 592 85.15 99.39 -54.89
N GLU A 593 85.64 98.41 -54.11
CA GLU A 593 87.09 98.22 -53.93
C GLU A 593 87.79 97.68 -55.20
N GLY A 594 87.06 96.94 -56.05
CA GLY A 594 87.54 96.52 -57.37
C GLY A 594 87.64 97.67 -58.37
N GLU A 595 86.61 98.51 -58.46
CA GLU A 595 86.59 99.67 -59.36
C GLU A 595 87.69 100.70 -59.00
N ALA A 596 87.92 100.95 -57.71
CA ALA A 596 89.00 101.83 -57.24
C ALA A 596 90.39 101.37 -57.71
N LYS A 597 90.66 100.04 -57.70
CA LYS A 597 91.92 99.46 -58.20
C LYS A 597 92.03 99.58 -59.73
N GLY A 598 90.92 99.37 -60.45
CA GLY A 598 90.85 99.51 -61.91
C GLY A 598 91.14 100.93 -62.40
N ILE A 599 90.56 101.95 -61.74
CA ILE A 599 90.78 103.36 -62.08
C ILE A 599 92.25 103.75 -61.88
N LYS A 600 92.88 103.31 -60.78
CA LYS A 600 94.27 103.68 -60.47
C LYS A 600 95.26 103.14 -61.52
N ALA A 601 95.15 101.85 -61.87
CA ALA A 601 96.00 101.24 -62.90
C ALA A 601 95.82 101.89 -64.28
N LYS A 602 94.60 102.33 -64.61
CA LYS A 602 94.32 103.03 -65.88
C LYS A 602 94.99 104.41 -65.94
N GLY A 603 95.00 105.16 -64.84
CA GLY A 603 95.67 106.46 -64.74
C GLY A 603 97.19 106.38 -64.92
N GLU A 604 97.85 105.38 -64.33
CA GLU A 604 99.30 105.16 -64.46
C GLU A 604 99.70 104.82 -65.92
N ALA A 605 98.86 104.06 -66.62
CA ALA A 605 99.03 103.75 -68.06
C ALA A 605 98.65 104.90 -69.01
N GLU A 606 97.86 105.87 -68.56
CA GLU A 606 97.58 107.13 -69.28
C GLU A 606 98.79 108.07 -69.19
N GLY A 607 99.34 108.24 -67.98
CA GLY A 607 100.47 109.14 -67.70
C GLY A 607 101.76 108.74 -68.43
N THR A 608 102.12 107.46 -68.42
CA THR A 608 103.29 106.95 -69.17
C THR A 608 103.17 107.17 -70.68
N ARG A 609 101.97 107.03 -71.25
CA ARG A 609 101.70 107.28 -72.67
C ARG A 609 101.89 108.75 -73.05
N ILE A 610 101.40 109.66 -72.22
CA ILE A 610 101.51 111.11 -72.44
C ILE A 610 102.99 111.56 -72.37
N LEU A 611 103.75 111.04 -71.40
CA LEU A 611 105.17 111.38 -71.23
C LEU A 611 106.00 110.97 -72.46
N ALA A 612 105.80 109.75 -72.96
CA ALA A 612 106.47 109.27 -74.18
C ALA A 612 106.13 110.08 -75.44
N ILE A 613 104.89 110.55 -75.58
CA ILE A 613 104.48 111.44 -76.69
C ILE A 613 105.13 112.82 -76.56
N GLY A 614 105.27 113.34 -75.32
CA GLY A 614 105.98 114.59 -75.03
C GLY A 614 107.45 114.56 -75.45
N GLU A 615 108.19 113.52 -75.07
CA GLU A 615 109.60 113.37 -75.48
C GLU A 615 109.77 113.21 -77.00
N ALA A 616 108.88 112.44 -77.64
CA ALA A 616 108.92 112.24 -79.09
C ALA A 616 108.64 113.54 -79.86
N THR A 617 107.66 114.34 -79.42
CA THR A 617 107.34 115.64 -80.04
C THR A 617 108.44 116.68 -79.80
N ALA A 618 109.05 116.73 -78.61
CA ALA A 618 110.20 117.58 -78.34
C ALA A 618 111.38 117.30 -79.28
N LYS A 619 111.76 116.02 -79.45
CA LYS A 619 112.80 115.59 -80.42
C LYS A 619 112.44 115.93 -81.87
N ALA A 620 111.16 115.81 -82.25
CA ALA A 620 110.72 116.16 -83.60
C ALA A 620 110.90 117.66 -83.90
N TYR A 621 110.54 118.54 -82.96
CA TYR A 621 110.77 119.98 -83.11
C TYR A 621 112.28 120.34 -83.15
N GLU A 622 113.11 119.70 -82.32
CA GLU A 622 114.55 119.94 -82.31
C GLU A 622 115.21 119.57 -83.66
N LEU A 623 114.79 118.46 -84.26
CA LEU A 623 115.25 118.01 -85.57
C LEU A 623 114.73 118.89 -86.72
N GLN A 624 113.45 119.28 -86.70
CA GLN A 624 112.89 120.19 -87.70
C GLN A 624 113.59 121.55 -87.71
N ASN A 625 113.86 122.13 -86.53
CA ASN A 625 114.50 123.44 -86.42
C ASN A 625 115.94 123.43 -86.98
N LYS A 626 116.69 122.32 -86.79
CA LYS A 626 118.02 122.12 -87.39
C LYS A 626 118.02 121.94 -88.91
N ALA A 627 116.91 121.53 -89.52
CA ALA A 627 116.85 121.17 -90.93
C ALA A 627 116.30 122.28 -91.86
N ILE A 628 115.37 123.10 -91.37
CA ILE A 628 114.56 124.01 -92.22
C ILE A 628 114.72 125.50 -91.86
N GLY A 629 115.21 125.82 -90.66
CA GLY A 629 115.42 127.20 -90.23
C GLY A 629 114.14 127.94 -89.82
N GLN A 630 114.34 129.03 -89.08
CA GLN A 630 113.33 129.60 -88.17
C GLN A 630 112.08 130.20 -88.84
N GLN A 631 112.11 130.46 -90.14
CA GLN A 631 110.96 131.01 -90.89
C GLN A 631 110.11 129.94 -91.60
N GLY A 632 110.63 128.71 -91.81
CA GLY A 632 109.87 127.66 -92.52
C GLY A 632 108.88 126.91 -91.65
N VAL A 633 109.19 126.72 -90.35
CA VAL A 633 108.39 125.91 -89.43
C VAL A 633 107.02 126.55 -89.13
N THR A 634 106.96 127.88 -89.01
CA THR A 634 105.73 128.65 -88.74
C THR A 634 104.68 128.51 -89.83
N ALA A 635 105.08 128.43 -91.10
CA ALA A 635 104.16 128.25 -92.21
C ALA A 635 103.45 126.87 -92.18
N ILE A 636 104.19 125.82 -91.79
CA ILE A 636 103.67 124.45 -91.72
C ILE A 636 102.66 124.32 -90.57
N GLU A 637 102.96 124.84 -89.38
CA GLU A 637 102.08 124.66 -88.22
C GLU A 637 100.77 125.47 -88.34
N ILE A 638 100.79 126.64 -89.00
CA ILE A 638 99.58 127.39 -89.36
C ILE A 638 98.69 126.56 -90.30
N ALA A 639 99.25 125.99 -91.37
CA ALA A 639 98.49 125.15 -92.30
C ALA A 639 97.88 123.91 -91.60
N LYS A 640 98.61 123.34 -90.63
CA LYS A 640 98.19 122.16 -89.87
C LYS A 640 97.08 122.45 -88.86
N GLN A 641 97.15 123.57 -88.14
CA GLN A 641 96.07 124.07 -87.27
C GLN A 641 94.77 124.30 -88.05
N ILE A 642 94.86 124.90 -89.24
CA ILE A 642 93.71 125.12 -90.14
C ILE A 642 93.08 123.80 -90.59
N ALA A 643 93.88 122.74 -90.80
CA ALA A 643 93.37 121.43 -91.22
C ALA A 643 92.64 120.65 -90.10
N THR A 644 92.92 120.91 -88.82
CA THR A 644 92.25 120.26 -87.68
C THR A 644 91.11 121.07 -87.05
N GLY A 645 90.97 122.35 -87.40
CA GLY A 645 89.95 123.25 -86.86
C GLY A 645 88.54 123.03 -87.41
N ASN A 646 87.87 121.94 -87.01
CA ASN A 646 86.53 121.59 -87.49
C ASN A 646 85.41 122.44 -86.84
N ILE A 647 85.31 123.72 -87.23
CA ILE A 647 84.26 124.65 -86.81
C ILE A 647 82.95 124.30 -87.52
N LYS A 648 81.86 124.09 -86.76
CA LYS A 648 80.52 123.90 -87.31
C LYS A 648 79.50 124.83 -86.66
N VAL A 649 78.88 125.70 -87.47
CA VAL A 649 77.84 126.66 -87.08
C VAL A 649 76.68 126.53 -88.07
N THR A 650 75.60 125.87 -87.65
CA THR A 650 74.31 125.76 -88.38
C THR A 650 73.17 125.48 -87.39
N PRO A 651 72.08 126.26 -87.37
CA PRO A 651 70.78 125.86 -86.81
C PRO A 651 70.00 125.00 -87.84
N ASP A 652 68.65 125.02 -87.77
CA ASP A 652 67.66 124.39 -88.69
C ASP A 652 67.42 122.87 -88.52
N PHE A 653 66.23 122.29 -88.76
CA PHE A 653 64.79 122.66 -88.61
C PHE A 653 64.05 121.30 -88.46
N LEU A 654 63.10 121.05 -87.55
CA LEU A 654 61.73 121.58 -87.41
C LEU A 654 60.74 121.13 -88.50
N ILE A 655 60.03 120.03 -88.21
CA ILE A 655 58.69 119.66 -88.74
C ILE A 655 57.92 119.02 -87.56
N GLN A 656 56.60 119.16 -87.32
CA GLN A 656 55.62 120.27 -87.42
C GLN A 656 54.22 119.65 -87.15
N GLY A 657 53.34 120.35 -86.42
CA GLY A 657 52.02 119.81 -86.00
C GLY A 657 52.11 119.02 -84.68
N GLU A 658 51.74 119.55 -83.50
CA GLU A 658 50.73 120.59 -83.18
C GLU A 658 49.32 120.16 -83.63
N ASN A 659 48.30 120.13 -82.77
CA ASN A 659 47.91 121.12 -81.75
C ASN A 659 47.14 120.48 -80.56
N ASN A 660 46.94 121.08 -79.37
CA ASN A 660 47.68 122.11 -78.60
C ASN A 660 47.02 122.27 -77.20
N VAL A 661 47.55 123.16 -76.35
CA VAL A 661 46.94 123.80 -75.17
C VAL A 661 46.34 122.88 -74.08
N GLY A 662 47.24 122.43 -73.20
CA GLY A 662 47.30 122.76 -71.77
C GLY A 662 46.06 123.18 -70.96
N GLY A 663 46.08 122.82 -69.67
CA GLY A 663 45.45 123.63 -68.63
C GLY A 663 44.60 122.89 -67.60
N LEU A 664 44.66 123.41 -66.38
CA LEU A 664 43.84 123.07 -65.22
C LEU A 664 42.33 123.09 -65.49
N LEU A 665 41.64 122.12 -64.86
CA LEU A 665 40.26 122.20 -64.35
C LEU A 665 39.06 122.12 -65.33
N SER A 666 38.34 120.99 -65.25
CA SER A 666 36.95 120.73 -65.74
C SER A 666 36.70 120.58 -67.26
N GLY A 667 35.67 119.78 -67.63
CA GLY A 667 35.21 119.57 -69.02
C GLY A 667 35.23 118.10 -69.51
N PHE A 668 34.74 117.11 -68.78
CA PHE A 668 33.32 116.79 -68.49
C PHE A 668 32.56 116.11 -69.66
N LEU A 669 32.46 114.77 -69.60
CA LEU A 669 31.80 113.88 -70.57
C LEU A 669 32.22 114.17 -72.04
N THR A 670 31.39 114.66 -72.96
CA THR A 670 30.50 113.80 -73.76
C THR A 670 31.06 113.58 -75.18
N LYS A 671 30.83 112.40 -75.78
CA LYS A 671 31.26 111.88 -77.11
C LYS A 671 32.60 111.14 -77.11
N LEU A 672 32.75 109.98 -77.77
CA LEU A 672 31.83 108.99 -78.38
C LEU A 672 32.51 107.60 -78.12
N ILE A 673 31.84 106.48 -77.84
CA ILE A 673 30.48 106.00 -78.15
C ILE A 673 30.24 105.78 -79.66
N ALA A 674 31.14 105.02 -80.27
CA ALA A 674 30.91 104.09 -81.38
C ALA A 674 32.14 103.17 -81.44
N ASP A 675 32.08 101.84 -81.39
CA ASP A 675 30.96 100.88 -81.42
C ASP A 675 30.96 100.02 -80.11
N LYS A 676 29.80 99.73 -79.47
CA LYS A 676 28.90 98.55 -79.64
C LYS A 676 29.61 97.18 -79.41
N VAL A 677 29.07 96.15 -78.72
CA VAL A 677 27.85 95.91 -77.89
C VAL A 677 28.11 94.57 -77.11
N ASN A 678 27.44 94.07 -76.05
CA ASN A 678 26.08 94.19 -75.52
C ASN A 678 25.99 93.95 -73.98
N LEU A 679 24.76 93.90 -73.44
CA LEU A 679 24.33 93.30 -72.16
C LEU A 679 23.68 91.89 -72.41
N PRO A 680 23.15 91.12 -71.42
CA PRO A 680 22.93 91.34 -69.96
C PRO A 680 23.59 90.20 -69.11
N ASP A 681 23.21 89.76 -67.89
CA ASP A 681 22.10 90.05 -66.94
C ASP A 681 22.45 89.65 -65.47
N THR A 682 21.45 89.64 -64.57
CA THR A 682 21.41 89.07 -63.20
C THR A 682 20.26 88.03 -63.09
N PRO A 683 20.05 87.22 -62.00
CA PRO A 683 19.48 87.74 -60.73
C PRO A 683 19.66 86.90 -59.41
N LYS A 684 19.21 87.48 -58.28
CA LYS A 684 18.44 86.89 -57.12
C LYS A 684 19.07 85.78 -56.20
N GLU A 685 19.00 85.87 -54.85
CA GLU A 685 17.88 85.65 -53.86
C GLU A 685 17.84 84.14 -53.40
N VAL A 686 17.46 83.67 -52.20
CA VAL A 686 16.38 83.98 -51.22
C VAL A 686 16.81 83.62 -49.75
N GLU A 687 15.98 84.08 -48.79
CA GLU A 687 15.94 84.02 -47.32
C GLU A 687 15.95 82.65 -46.58
N GLY A 688 15.87 82.72 -45.22
CA GLY A 688 15.44 81.65 -44.29
C GLY A 688 16.49 81.33 -43.21
N LYS A 689 16.44 81.78 -41.94
CA LYS A 689 15.36 82.19 -41.03
C LYS A 689 14.37 81.08 -40.64
N GLY A 690 14.30 80.81 -39.33
CA GLY A 690 13.58 79.75 -38.64
C GLY A 690 14.06 79.68 -37.20
#